data_AF-A0A9J7MZF9-F1
#
_entry.id   AF-A0A9J7MZF9-F1
#
_cell.length_a   1.000
_cell.length_b   1.000
_cell.length_c   1.000
_cell.angle_alpha   90.00
_cell.angle_beta   90.00
_cell.angle_gamma   90.00
#
_symmetry.space_group_name_H-M   'P 1'
#
loop_
_entity.id
_entity.type
_entity.pdbx_description
1 polymer ?
#
loop_
_entity_poly.entity_id
_entity_poly.type
_entity_poly.pdbx_seq_one_letter_code
_entity_poly.pdbx_strand_id
1 'polypeptide(L)'
;MFSALWPEISIQTIALFFVVFLTLHVFFKRRKNLPPSPSGSWPVVGHLLSLGRAPHLKLTEWRKQYGDVYTVRMGMEDVVVLNGYRAIKEALVDYKDAFSNRPDVYLLNLISGFGKDIAISKFNQAYKEKRKFAYSALRNLGMRMGPGSMEENIREEARQLCMKLSEQGDAHPRDIADNLTVSVANIICSMVFGKRYDYDDEKFLELSKIVNKVAAQVGSSQLMAVFPFLRFIPGVNSTNRILVECIEETHAFLREEITQHRETMDNENPRDFIDLLLNELQKTDCFTEENIDWIIQDLFFAGIETTVTSLRWGLLFMVLCPEEQQKVQAELDSILRTDHDVPTLAHRSQLPYTEATIMEIQRIRAILPLGVPRAPNEDTTFRGYDIPAGTQVLPNLWSAHMDPEYWSDPEKFDPRRFLDSDGKVATRPESYMPFSTGRRVCLGEQLAKMELFLIFSSLLKHFTFKLPEGAAAPSTDGCMTITLVPPTINMTMLAALLSEVSIRTIAVFLVVSFTLLVFFKRRKNLPPSPSGSWPVVGHLLSLGRAPHLKLTEWRKQYGDVYTVRMGMEDVVVLNGYRAIKEALVDYKDAFSSRPNVYMLNLVSGFGKGIGLTKFDHVYKEKRKFAYSALRNLGMRMGPGSMEENIREEARQLCLKMSEQGDAQARDIADNLTVSVANIICSMVFGKRYDYDDVKFVELTKIVNKLHAQLKSSQLMTVFPFLRFIPGVNSTNRILFEYLNEVHTFIRQEITKHRETLDNKNPRDFIDLLLNELQTQEHTDCFTEENIVWIVQGLFLAGVETTANSLRWGLLYMVLCPEEQHKVQAELDSVLGADHDVPTLAHRSQLPYTEATIMEIQRIRAILPLNLPHATNEDTTFRGYDIPAGTQVLPNLWSANMDPEFWPDPEKFDPRRFLDSDGKVVTRQESFLPFSAGEF
;
A
#
# COMPACT_ATOMS: atom_id res chain seq x y z
N MET A 1 -63.51 -51.76 -8.36
CA MET A 1 -62.23 -51.29 -7.78
C MET A 1 -62.38 -50.61 -6.41
N PHE A 2 -63.53 -49.98 -6.09
CA PHE A 2 -63.76 -49.35 -4.77
C PHE A 2 -64.27 -50.29 -3.64
N SER A 3 -64.67 -51.53 -3.93
CA SER A 3 -65.15 -52.49 -2.91
C SER A 3 -64.04 -53.30 -2.21
N ALA A 4 -62.79 -53.20 -2.68
CA ALA A 4 -61.66 -53.99 -2.19
C ALA A 4 -60.79 -53.25 -1.15
N LEU A 5 -61.01 -51.95 -0.93
CA LEU A 5 -60.23 -51.13 0.00
C LEU A 5 -60.90 -50.94 1.38
N TRP A 6 -62.14 -51.40 1.56
CA TRP A 6 -62.89 -51.20 2.80
C TRP A 6 -62.49 -52.12 3.98
N PRO A 7 -62.00 -53.37 3.79
CA PRO A 7 -61.64 -54.24 4.91
C PRO A 7 -60.33 -53.86 5.62
N GLU A 8 -59.47 -53.03 5.00
CA GLU A 8 -58.13 -52.69 5.51
C GLU A 8 -58.04 -51.31 6.20
N ILE A 9 -59.09 -50.50 6.13
CA ILE A 9 -59.11 -49.20 6.81
C ILE A 9 -59.51 -49.43 8.28
N SER A 10 -58.51 -49.62 9.14
CA SER A 10 -58.72 -49.73 10.58
C SER A 10 -59.28 -48.43 11.17
N ILE A 11 -60.01 -48.52 12.29
CA ILE A 11 -60.46 -47.35 13.07
C ILE A 11 -59.27 -46.44 13.44
N GLN A 12 -58.08 -47.02 13.65
CA GLN A 12 -56.85 -46.29 13.95
C GLN A 12 -56.37 -45.44 12.76
N THR A 13 -56.52 -45.92 11.53
CA THR A 13 -56.17 -45.20 10.30
C THR A 13 -57.12 -44.01 10.07
N ILE A 14 -58.41 -44.20 10.32
CA ILE A 14 -59.41 -43.11 10.26
C ILE A 14 -59.15 -42.09 11.37
N ALA A 15 -58.86 -42.54 12.59
CA ALA A 15 -58.54 -41.66 13.70
C ALA A 15 -57.25 -40.85 13.43
N LEU A 16 -56.20 -41.48 12.89
CA LEU A 16 -54.97 -40.80 12.50
C LEU A 16 -55.22 -39.78 11.38
N PHE A 17 -55.99 -40.14 10.35
CA PHE A 17 -56.38 -39.21 9.30
C PHE A 17 -57.19 -38.04 9.86
N PHE A 18 -58.14 -38.28 10.76
CA PHE A 18 -58.93 -37.22 11.39
C PHE A 18 -58.07 -36.34 12.31
N VAL A 19 -57.14 -36.91 13.07
CA VAL A 19 -56.19 -36.15 13.88
C VAL A 19 -55.33 -35.29 12.97
N VAL A 20 -54.70 -35.86 11.94
CA VAL A 20 -53.89 -35.10 10.98
C VAL A 20 -54.74 -34.04 10.26
N PHE A 21 -55.94 -34.37 9.79
CA PHE A 21 -56.84 -33.43 9.13
C PHE A 21 -57.30 -32.31 10.08
N LEU A 22 -57.64 -32.61 11.33
CA LEU A 22 -58.01 -31.62 12.34
C LEU A 22 -56.81 -30.77 12.74
N THR A 23 -55.64 -31.35 12.90
CA THR A 23 -54.39 -30.62 13.16
C THR A 23 -54.09 -29.69 12.00
N LEU A 24 -54.10 -30.18 10.75
CA LEU A 24 -53.95 -29.35 9.56
C LEU A 24 -55.06 -28.28 9.49
N HIS A 25 -56.32 -28.62 9.72
CA HIS A 25 -57.43 -27.67 9.69
C HIS A 25 -57.29 -26.58 10.74
N VAL A 26 -56.86 -26.91 11.97
CA VAL A 26 -56.60 -25.95 13.05
C VAL A 26 -55.36 -25.10 12.76
N PHE A 27 -54.27 -25.69 12.26
CA PHE A 27 -53.06 -24.97 11.89
C PHE A 27 -53.27 -24.05 10.67
N PHE A 28 -54.12 -24.43 9.71
CA PHE A 28 -54.49 -23.61 8.55
C PHE A 28 -55.70 -22.73 8.78
N LYS A 29 -56.36 -22.80 9.95
CA LYS A 29 -57.50 -21.95 10.26
C LYS A 29 -57.04 -20.52 10.40
N ARG A 30 -57.24 -19.75 9.34
CA ARG A 30 -56.96 -18.33 9.30
C ARG A 30 -57.85 -17.59 10.29
N ARG A 31 -57.29 -16.63 11.03
CA ARG A 31 -58.09 -15.76 11.92
C ARG A 31 -59.10 -14.96 11.07
N LYS A 32 -60.26 -14.69 11.66
CA LYS A 32 -61.32 -13.93 10.98
C LYS A 32 -60.81 -12.50 10.69
N ASN A 33 -61.12 -12.00 9.50
CA ASN A 33 -60.85 -10.62 9.06
C ASN A 33 -59.36 -10.17 9.00
N LEU A 34 -58.41 -11.11 8.87
CA LEU A 34 -57.04 -10.76 8.45
C LEU A 34 -57.04 -10.17 7.01
N PRO A 35 -56.02 -9.36 6.65
CA PRO A 35 -55.82 -8.89 5.26
C PRO A 35 -55.86 -10.05 4.24
N PRO A 36 -56.06 -9.84 2.93
CA PRO A 36 -56.01 -10.91 1.92
C PRO A 36 -54.69 -11.70 1.97
N SER A 37 -54.64 -12.94 1.48
CA SER A 37 -53.37 -13.70 1.36
C SER A 37 -53.25 -14.26 -0.04
N PRO A 38 -52.03 -14.29 -0.61
CA PRO A 38 -51.76 -15.06 -1.80
C PRO A 38 -52.17 -16.54 -1.64
N SER A 39 -52.61 -17.13 -2.74
CA SER A 39 -52.81 -18.58 -2.85
C SER A 39 -51.46 -19.29 -2.97
N GLY A 40 -51.40 -20.57 -2.60
CA GLY A 40 -50.19 -21.40 -2.76
C GLY A 40 -49.26 -21.44 -1.55
N SER A 41 -49.76 -21.13 -0.35
CA SER A 41 -49.02 -21.36 0.89
C SER A 41 -48.83 -22.85 1.15
N TRP A 42 -47.60 -23.28 1.38
CA TRP A 42 -47.29 -24.65 1.78
C TRP A 42 -47.46 -24.83 3.30
N PRO A 43 -47.79 -26.05 3.78
CA PRO A 43 -48.11 -26.29 5.18
C PRO A 43 -47.09 -25.78 6.21
N VAL A 44 -45.80 -26.01 5.97
CA VAL A 44 -44.72 -25.69 6.91
C VAL A 44 -43.88 -24.50 6.44
N VAL A 45 -43.66 -24.38 5.13
CA VAL A 45 -42.80 -23.33 4.55
C VAL A 45 -43.55 -22.08 4.13
N GLY A 46 -44.88 -22.07 4.19
CA GLY A 46 -45.69 -20.94 3.80
C GLY A 46 -45.41 -20.53 2.36
N HIS A 47 -45.11 -19.24 2.16
CA HIS A 47 -44.83 -18.64 0.86
C HIS A 47 -43.33 -18.50 0.54
N LEU A 48 -42.43 -19.03 1.39
CA LEU A 48 -40.98 -18.83 1.23
C LEU A 48 -40.47 -19.25 -0.16
N LEU A 49 -40.97 -20.36 -0.70
CA LEU A 49 -40.61 -20.84 -2.04
C LEU A 49 -41.03 -19.87 -3.15
N SER A 50 -42.17 -19.17 -2.97
CA SER A 50 -42.67 -18.18 -3.92
C SER A 50 -41.95 -16.83 -3.80
N LEU A 51 -41.50 -16.47 -2.59
CA LEU A 51 -40.75 -15.23 -2.34
C LEU A 51 -39.35 -15.25 -2.96
N GLY A 52 -38.72 -16.43 -3.04
CA GLY A 52 -37.42 -16.62 -3.68
C GLY A 52 -36.31 -15.79 -3.02
N ARG A 53 -35.30 -15.40 -3.81
CA ARG A 53 -34.11 -14.65 -3.34
C ARG A 53 -34.32 -13.13 -3.22
N ALA A 54 -35.36 -12.60 -3.86
CA ALA A 54 -35.67 -11.16 -3.89
C ALA A 54 -37.10 -10.92 -3.37
N PRO A 55 -37.35 -11.13 -2.06
CA PRO A 55 -38.70 -11.09 -1.50
C PRO A 55 -39.39 -9.73 -1.72
N HIS A 56 -38.65 -8.62 -1.66
CA HIS A 56 -39.19 -7.28 -1.88
C HIS A 56 -39.79 -7.09 -3.28
N LEU A 57 -39.21 -7.70 -4.32
CA LEU A 57 -39.77 -7.67 -5.68
C LEU A 57 -41.08 -8.45 -5.75
N LYS A 58 -41.09 -9.68 -5.23
CA LYS A 58 -42.29 -10.52 -5.25
C LYS A 58 -43.43 -9.92 -4.43
N LEU A 59 -43.10 -9.34 -3.28
CA LEU A 59 -44.07 -8.65 -2.44
C LEU A 59 -44.64 -7.40 -3.15
N THR A 60 -43.82 -6.69 -3.91
CA THR A 60 -44.29 -5.55 -4.73
C THR A 60 -45.16 -6.03 -5.89
N GLU A 61 -44.84 -7.15 -6.53
CA GLU A 61 -45.65 -7.76 -7.59
C GLU A 61 -47.04 -8.15 -7.06
N TRP A 62 -47.11 -8.78 -5.89
CA TRP A 62 -48.37 -9.19 -5.26
C TRP A 62 -49.26 -8.02 -4.84
N ARG A 63 -48.70 -6.82 -4.61
CA ARG A 63 -49.50 -5.61 -4.39
C ARG A 63 -50.54 -5.40 -5.50
N LYS A 64 -50.20 -5.72 -6.75
CA LYS A 64 -51.11 -5.56 -7.91
C LYS A 64 -52.38 -6.42 -7.80
N GLN A 65 -52.29 -7.56 -7.10
CA GLN A 65 -53.40 -8.51 -6.95
C GLN A 65 -54.12 -8.39 -5.61
N TYR A 66 -53.38 -8.12 -4.52
CA TYR A 66 -53.92 -8.17 -3.15
C TYR A 66 -54.05 -6.79 -2.49
N GLY A 67 -53.65 -5.72 -3.18
CA GLY A 67 -53.72 -4.34 -2.71
C GLY A 67 -52.53 -3.93 -1.82
N ASP A 68 -52.65 -2.75 -1.21
CA ASP A 68 -51.58 -2.15 -0.39
C ASP A 68 -51.31 -2.91 0.92
N VAL A 69 -52.28 -3.69 1.43
CA VAL A 69 -52.16 -4.43 2.70
C VAL A 69 -52.63 -5.85 2.50
N TYR A 70 -51.72 -6.81 2.67
CA TYR A 70 -52.04 -8.24 2.60
C TYR A 70 -51.14 -9.03 3.55
N THR A 71 -51.48 -10.29 3.80
CA THR A 71 -50.74 -11.21 4.65
C THR A 71 -49.98 -12.23 3.80
N VAL A 72 -48.75 -12.53 4.18
CA VAL A 72 -48.00 -13.69 3.71
C VAL A 72 -47.65 -14.58 4.90
N ARG A 73 -47.75 -15.88 4.72
CA ARG A 73 -47.22 -16.84 5.66
C ARG A 73 -45.71 -17.07 5.45
N MET A 74 -44.88 -16.77 6.43
CA MET A 74 -43.44 -17.08 6.43
C MET A 74 -43.20 -18.20 7.45
N GLY A 75 -42.89 -19.40 6.96
CA GLY A 75 -42.88 -20.58 7.82
C GLY A 75 -44.29 -20.89 8.33
N MET A 76 -44.48 -20.84 9.65
CA MET A 76 -45.77 -21.07 10.30
C MET A 76 -46.45 -19.78 10.77
N GLU A 77 -45.82 -18.61 10.59
CA GLU A 77 -46.31 -17.33 11.09
C GLU A 77 -46.95 -16.48 9.99
N ASP A 78 -48.02 -15.77 10.35
CA ASP A 78 -48.68 -14.79 9.49
C ASP A 78 -47.97 -13.44 9.61
N VAL A 79 -47.52 -12.91 8.47
CA VAL A 79 -46.80 -11.65 8.36
C VAL A 79 -47.61 -10.69 7.49
N VAL A 80 -47.98 -9.53 8.03
CA VAL A 80 -48.66 -8.47 7.27
C VAL A 80 -47.63 -7.65 6.50
N VAL A 81 -47.90 -7.37 5.23
CA VAL A 81 -47.04 -6.59 4.35
C VAL A 81 -47.76 -5.29 3.98
N LEU A 82 -47.09 -4.17 4.22
CA LEU A 82 -47.57 -2.84 3.84
C LEU A 82 -46.81 -2.38 2.60
N ASN A 83 -47.53 -2.07 1.53
CA ASN A 83 -46.98 -1.61 0.27
C ASN A 83 -47.53 -0.24 -0.11
N GLY A 84 -46.71 0.53 -0.83
CA GLY A 84 -47.05 1.89 -1.27
C GLY A 84 -46.88 2.94 -0.17
N TYR A 85 -46.64 4.18 -0.60
CA TYR A 85 -46.41 5.32 0.29
C TYR A 85 -47.52 5.49 1.34
N ARG A 86 -48.78 5.49 0.89
CA ARG A 86 -49.94 5.83 1.72
C ARG A 86 -50.12 4.87 2.89
N ALA A 87 -50.13 3.56 2.64
CA ALA A 87 -50.32 2.56 3.68
C ALA A 87 -49.14 2.53 4.68
N ILE A 88 -47.91 2.70 4.19
CA ILE A 88 -46.71 2.74 5.05
C ILE A 88 -46.74 3.99 5.93
N LYS A 89 -46.99 5.18 5.36
CA LYS A 89 -47.08 6.43 6.12
C LYS A 89 -48.20 6.38 7.15
N GLU A 90 -49.38 5.90 6.76
CA GLU A 90 -50.53 5.79 7.66
C GLU A 90 -50.22 4.90 8.86
N ALA A 91 -49.67 3.69 8.63
CA ALA A 91 -49.31 2.78 9.72
C ALA A 91 -48.22 3.35 10.64
N LEU A 92 -47.16 3.93 10.08
CA LEU A 92 -45.97 4.32 10.85
C LEU A 92 -46.09 5.72 11.49
N VAL A 93 -46.91 6.61 10.95
CA VAL A 93 -47.07 8.00 11.41
C VAL A 93 -48.42 8.22 12.08
N ASP A 94 -49.51 7.86 11.41
CA ASP A 94 -50.86 8.15 11.91
C ASP A 94 -51.26 7.14 12.99
N TYR A 95 -50.93 5.86 12.78
CA TYR A 95 -51.10 4.76 13.75
C TYR A 95 -49.81 4.44 14.52
N LYS A 96 -48.95 5.45 14.72
CA LYS A 96 -47.64 5.27 15.35
C LYS A 96 -47.70 4.58 16.71
N ASP A 97 -48.73 4.83 17.52
CA ASP A 97 -48.82 4.23 18.85
C ASP A 97 -49.20 2.73 18.79
N ALA A 98 -49.89 2.30 17.73
CA ALA A 98 -50.15 0.89 17.46
C ALA A 98 -48.91 0.18 16.89
N PHE A 99 -48.30 0.68 15.81
CA PHE A 99 -47.27 -0.04 15.03
C PHE A 99 -45.81 0.24 15.42
N SER A 100 -45.55 0.84 16.59
CA SER A 100 -44.17 1.15 17.01
C SER A 100 -43.42 -0.01 17.66
N ASN A 101 -44.07 -1.16 17.94
CA ASN A 101 -43.41 -2.30 18.57
C ASN A 101 -42.53 -3.10 17.61
N ARG A 102 -41.78 -4.05 18.18
CA ARG A 102 -40.98 -5.04 17.44
C ARG A 102 -41.56 -6.45 17.64
N PRO A 103 -41.63 -7.28 16.58
CA PRO A 103 -42.01 -8.69 16.70
C PRO A 103 -40.90 -9.49 17.42
N ASP A 104 -41.18 -10.74 17.76
CA ASP A 104 -40.20 -11.63 18.39
C ASP A 104 -39.52 -12.52 17.33
N VAL A 105 -38.50 -11.98 16.68
CA VAL A 105 -37.77 -12.69 15.60
C VAL A 105 -36.41 -13.13 16.12
N TYR A 106 -36.17 -14.44 16.21
CA TYR A 106 -34.97 -15.01 16.83
C TYR A 106 -33.67 -14.39 16.31
N LEU A 107 -33.50 -14.31 14.99
CA LEU A 107 -32.27 -13.78 14.38
C LEU A 107 -32.03 -12.31 14.74
N LEU A 108 -33.08 -11.48 14.75
CA LEU A 108 -32.99 -10.08 15.14
C LEU A 108 -32.67 -9.93 16.62
N ASN A 109 -33.28 -10.75 17.48
CA ASN A 109 -32.98 -10.75 18.90
C ASN A 109 -31.55 -11.21 19.20
N LEU A 110 -31.05 -12.20 18.46
CA LEU A 110 -29.70 -12.73 18.67
C LEU A 110 -28.63 -11.65 18.47
N ILE A 111 -28.74 -10.86 17.40
CA ILE A 111 -27.79 -9.79 17.08
C ILE A 111 -28.00 -8.52 17.93
N SER A 112 -28.99 -8.50 18.83
CA SER A 112 -29.41 -7.32 19.59
C SER A 112 -29.50 -7.54 21.11
N GLY A 113 -28.99 -8.69 21.57
CA GLY A 113 -29.02 -9.05 22.99
C GLY A 113 -30.41 -9.31 23.52
N PHE A 114 -31.33 -9.80 22.68
CA PHE A 114 -32.73 -10.04 22.98
C PHE A 114 -33.47 -8.77 23.43
N GLY A 115 -33.23 -7.67 22.71
CA GLY A 115 -33.88 -6.38 22.94
C GLY A 115 -33.20 -5.51 24.00
N LYS A 116 -31.95 -5.82 24.37
CA LYS A 116 -31.12 -4.99 25.27
C LYS A 116 -30.61 -3.72 24.57
N ASP A 117 -30.51 -3.75 23.24
CA ASP A 117 -30.18 -2.67 22.33
C ASP A 117 -31.25 -1.55 22.23
N ILE A 118 -31.14 -0.65 21.24
CA ILE A 118 -32.14 0.40 20.96
C ILE A 118 -33.04 -0.01 19.78
N ALA A 119 -32.48 -0.53 18.69
CA ALA A 119 -33.17 -0.77 17.42
C ALA A 119 -34.30 -1.82 17.52
N ILE A 120 -34.08 -2.93 18.22
CA ILE A 120 -34.95 -4.11 18.32
C ILE A 120 -35.70 -4.17 19.67
N SER A 121 -35.33 -3.35 20.66
CA SER A 121 -36.05 -3.23 21.92
C SER A 121 -37.56 -2.98 21.75
N LYS A 122 -38.38 -3.54 22.67
CA LYS A 122 -39.84 -3.36 22.67
C LYS A 122 -40.23 -1.90 22.90
N PHE A 123 -41.35 -1.46 22.33
CA PHE A 123 -41.79 -0.07 22.45
C PHE A 123 -42.42 0.20 23.82
N ASN A 124 -41.58 0.58 24.79
CA ASN A 124 -41.98 0.89 26.16
C ASN A 124 -41.30 2.19 26.63
N GLN A 125 -41.43 2.52 27.92
CA GLN A 125 -40.81 3.70 28.50
C GLN A 125 -39.27 3.64 28.41
N ALA A 126 -38.66 2.48 28.68
CA ALA A 126 -37.21 2.30 28.58
C ALA A 126 -36.68 2.57 27.16
N TYR A 127 -37.38 2.11 26.11
CA TYR A 127 -37.02 2.46 24.72
C TYR A 127 -37.06 3.97 24.49
N LYS A 128 -38.12 4.66 24.96
CA LYS A 128 -38.26 6.11 24.78
C LYS A 128 -37.11 6.86 25.46
N GLU A 129 -36.70 6.43 26.65
CA GLU A 129 -35.58 7.02 27.39
C GLU A 129 -34.24 6.73 26.71
N LYS A 130 -33.93 5.47 26.39
CA LYS A 130 -32.71 5.09 25.64
C LYS A 130 -32.60 5.86 24.32
N ARG A 131 -33.68 5.95 23.54
CA ARG A 131 -33.69 6.69 22.28
C ARG A 131 -33.51 8.18 22.48
N LYS A 132 -34.19 8.78 23.47
CA LYS A 132 -34.07 10.21 23.76
C LYS A 132 -32.64 10.56 24.18
N PHE A 133 -32.06 9.75 25.06
CA PHE A 133 -30.66 9.87 25.45
C PHE A 133 -29.74 9.75 24.24
N ALA A 134 -29.82 8.66 23.48
CA ALA A 134 -28.92 8.42 22.37
C ALA A 134 -29.02 9.53 21.31
N TYR A 135 -30.23 10.01 20.99
CA TYR A 135 -30.42 11.16 20.09
C TYR A 135 -29.76 12.43 20.65
N SER A 136 -29.92 12.71 21.94
CA SER A 136 -29.31 13.88 22.59
C SER A 136 -27.79 13.78 22.61
N ALA A 137 -27.25 12.62 22.95
CA ALA A 137 -25.82 12.35 22.99
C ALA A 137 -25.18 12.51 21.61
N LEU A 138 -25.72 11.84 20.58
CA LEU A 138 -25.24 11.95 19.20
C LEU A 138 -25.30 13.40 18.70
N ARG A 139 -26.37 14.14 19.02
CA ARG A 139 -26.49 15.56 18.66
C ARG A 139 -25.45 16.43 19.35
N ASN A 140 -25.14 16.17 20.62
CA ASN A 140 -24.10 16.88 21.37
C ASN A 140 -22.71 16.59 20.80
N LEU A 141 -22.46 15.35 20.36
CA LEU A 141 -21.21 14.89 19.76
C LEU A 141 -21.04 15.26 18.28
N GLY A 142 -21.93 16.09 17.73
CA GLY A 142 -21.75 16.66 16.39
C GLY A 142 -22.61 16.06 15.28
N MET A 143 -23.63 15.24 15.58
CA MET A 143 -24.67 14.83 14.63
C MET A 143 -25.65 15.98 14.33
N ARG A 144 -25.13 17.09 13.81
CA ARG A 144 -25.90 18.28 13.42
C ARG A 144 -25.26 18.94 12.21
N MET A 145 -26.07 19.62 11.41
CA MET A 145 -25.58 20.48 10.33
C MET A 145 -25.19 21.86 10.90
N GLY A 146 -24.00 22.38 10.54
CA GLY A 146 -23.53 23.70 10.95
C GLY A 146 -22.58 23.70 12.16
N PRO A 147 -22.48 24.80 12.93
CA PRO A 147 -21.47 24.96 13.97
C PRO A 147 -21.49 23.84 15.02
N GLY A 148 -20.31 23.28 15.28
CA GLY A 148 -20.09 22.16 16.20
C GLY A 148 -20.62 20.82 15.67
N SER A 149 -20.68 20.65 14.36
CA SER A 149 -20.80 19.36 13.67
C SER A 149 -19.50 18.55 13.79
N MET A 150 -19.58 17.23 13.55
CA MET A 150 -18.39 16.38 13.36
C MET A 150 -17.84 16.43 11.92
N GLU A 151 -18.15 17.49 11.17
CA GLU A 151 -17.77 17.63 9.76
C GLU A 151 -16.27 17.47 9.56
N GLU A 152 -15.45 18.03 10.46
CA GLU A 152 -14.00 17.93 10.35
C GLU A 152 -13.51 16.48 10.44
N ASN A 153 -14.07 15.67 11.34
CA ASN A 153 -13.75 14.24 11.44
C ASN A 153 -14.11 13.50 10.14
N ILE A 154 -15.27 13.79 9.56
CA ILE A 154 -15.72 13.16 8.31
C ILE A 154 -14.83 13.60 7.13
N ARG A 155 -14.46 14.87 7.07
CA ARG A 155 -13.57 15.41 6.03
C ARG A 155 -12.17 14.81 6.14
N GLU A 156 -11.66 14.68 7.36
CA GLU A 156 -10.38 14.03 7.61
C GLU A 156 -10.42 12.57 7.14
N GLU A 157 -11.48 11.82 7.47
CA GLU A 157 -11.60 10.44 6.98
C GLU A 157 -11.78 10.35 5.47
N ALA A 158 -12.52 11.26 4.85
CA ALA A 158 -12.64 11.31 3.39
C ALA A 158 -11.28 11.60 2.73
N ARG A 159 -10.46 12.48 3.32
CA ARG A 159 -9.10 12.78 2.87
C ARG A 159 -8.18 11.58 3.01
N GLN A 160 -8.20 10.91 4.16
CA GLN A 160 -7.40 9.72 4.45
C GLN A 160 -7.79 8.56 3.53
N LEU A 161 -9.08 8.37 3.28
CA LEU A 161 -9.58 7.41 2.30
C LEU A 161 -9.03 7.73 0.89
N CYS A 162 -9.15 8.98 0.43
CA CYS A 162 -8.63 9.37 -0.89
C CYS A 162 -7.11 9.19 -0.97
N MET A 163 -6.37 9.50 0.08
CA MET A 163 -4.92 9.25 0.15
C MET A 163 -4.60 7.76 0.04
N LYS A 164 -5.26 6.91 0.85
CA LYS A 164 -5.03 5.46 0.83
C LYS A 164 -5.36 4.86 -0.53
N LEU A 165 -6.44 5.31 -1.18
CA LEU A 165 -6.81 4.89 -2.53
C LEU A 165 -5.79 5.36 -3.58
N SER A 166 -5.21 6.55 -3.41
CA SER A 166 -4.16 7.09 -4.31
C SER A 166 -2.82 6.35 -4.15
N GLU A 167 -2.40 6.04 -2.92
CA GLU A 167 -1.19 5.24 -2.63
C GLU A 167 -1.26 3.85 -3.25
N GLN A 168 -2.47 3.30 -3.26
CA GLN A 168 -2.80 2.02 -3.84
C GLN A 168 -2.67 2.01 -5.37
N GLY A 169 -2.78 3.16 -6.05
CA GLY A 169 -2.50 3.38 -7.47
C GLY A 169 -3.68 3.20 -8.44
N ASP A 170 -3.65 3.94 -9.55
CA ASP A 170 -4.81 4.14 -10.44
C ASP A 170 -5.12 2.97 -11.40
N ALA A 171 -4.15 2.09 -11.67
CA ALA A 171 -4.21 1.20 -12.85
C ALA A 171 -4.75 -0.22 -12.58
N HIS A 172 -4.89 -0.66 -11.33
CA HIS A 172 -5.32 -2.03 -11.01
C HIS A 172 -6.79 -2.07 -10.56
N PRO A 173 -7.66 -2.81 -11.28
CA PRO A 173 -9.03 -3.06 -10.84
C PRO A 173 -9.07 -3.67 -9.43
N ARG A 174 -9.86 -3.07 -8.53
CA ARG A 174 -10.03 -3.58 -7.16
C ARG A 174 -11.41 -3.25 -6.60
N ASP A 175 -11.86 -4.03 -5.62
CA ASP A 175 -12.95 -3.64 -4.72
C ASP A 175 -12.38 -2.75 -3.61
N ILE A 176 -13.11 -1.69 -3.27
CA ILE A 176 -12.72 -0.73 -2.21
C ILE A 176 -13.64 -0.82 -0.99
N ALA A 177 -14.47 -1.87 -0.90
CA ALA A 177 -15.37 -2.10 0.23
C ALA A 177 -14.65 -2.03 1.58
N ASP A 178 -13.50 -2.68 1.73
CA ASP A 178 -12.74 -2.67 2.99
C ASP A 178 -12.21 -1.27 3.34
N ASN A 179 -11.75 -0.51 2.35
CA ASN A 179 -11.31 0.88 2.54
C ASN A 179 -12.48 1.77 3.00
N LEU A 180 -13.67 1.60 2.40
CA LEU A 180 -14.88 2.30 2.82
C LEU A 180 -15.28 1.90 4.25
N THR A 181 -15.22 0.62 4.59
CA THR A 181 -15.53 0.11 5.92
C THR A 181 -14.63 0.75 6.97
N VAL A 182 -13.31 0.78 6.78
CA VAL A 182 -12.38 1.41 7.71
C VAL A 182 -12.64 2.92 7.86
N SER A 183 -12.86 3.62 6.74
CA SER A 183 -13.15 5.07 6.74
C SER A 183 -14.40 5.41 7.55
N VAL A 184 -15.52 4.72 7.26
CA VAL A 184 -16.79 4.91 7.98
C VAL A 184 -16.68 4.46 9.44
N ALA A 185 -15.97 3.35 9.70
CA ALA A 185 -15.74 2.86 11.05
C ALA A 185 -14.99 3.89 11.90
N ASN A 186 -13.99 4.58 11.36
CA ASN A 186 -13.27 5.64 12.07
C ASN A 186 -14.15 6.84 12.44
N ILE A 187 -15.14 7.18 11.61
CA ILE A 187 -16.11 8.25 11.90
C ILE A 187 -16.95 7.88 13.12
N ILE A 188 -17.53 6.67 13.13
CA ILE A 188 -18.33 6.22 14.28
C ILE A 188 -17.46 5.95 15.52
N CYS A 189 -16.23 5.44 15.37
CA CYS A 189 -15.27 5.30 16.48
C CYS A 189 -14.93 6.65 17.11
N SER A 190 -14.75 7.70 16.30
CA SER A 190 -14.46 9.04 16.83
C SER A 190 -15.61 9.56 17.69
N MET A 191 -16.85 9.23 17.32
CA MET A 191 -18.05 9.63 18.06
C MET A 191 -18.33 8.73 19.27
N VAL A 192 -18.08 7.43 19.16
CA VAL A 192 -18.46 6.44 20.19
C VAL A 192 -17.34 6.17 21.18
N PHE A 193 -16.10 6.07 20.72
CA PHE A 193 -14.91 5.71 21.52
C PHE A 193 -13.92 6.87 21.72
N GLY A 194 -14.19 8.05 21.13
CA GLY A 194 -13.26 9.18 21.18
C GLY A 194 -11.92 8.93 20.47
N LYS A 195 -11.86 7.92 19.59
CA LYS A 195 -10.61 7.44 18.96
C LYS A 195 -10.75 7.26 17.46
N ARG A 196 -9.61 7.39 16.77
CA ARG A 196 -9.42 7.07 15.36
C ARG A 196 -8.30 6.03 15.27
N TYR A 197 -8.48 5.02 14.42
CA TYR A 197 -7.49 3.99 14.15
C TYR A 197 -6.85 4.21 12.78
N ASP A 198 -5.57 3.83 12.64
CA ASP A 198 -4.89 3.89 11.36
C ASP A 198 -5.35 2.77 10.41
N TYR A 199 -5.27 3.02 9.10
CA TYR A 199 -5.74 2.07 8.08
C TYR A 199 -4.95 0.76 8.06
N ASP A 200 -3.76 0.75 8.66
CA ASP A 200 -2.87 -0.42 8.77
C ASP A 200 -2.85 -1.01 10.19
N ASP A 201 -3.72 -0.55 11.10
CA ASP A 201 -3.87 -1.13 12.44
C ASP A 201 -4.48 -2.53 12.34
N GLU A 202 -3.70 -3.56 12.73
CA GLU A 202 -4.10 -4.95 12.56
C GLU A 202 -5.37 -5.31 13.36
N LYS A 203 -5.51 -4.78 14.58
CA LYS A 203 -6.65 -5.07 15.47
C LYS A 203 -7.93 -4.44 14.94
N PHE A 204 -7.85 -3.22 14.42
CA PHE A 204 -9.00 -2.53 13.84
C PHE A 204 -9.41 -3.11 12.48
N LEU A 205 -8.44 -3.55 11.67
CA LEU A 205 -8.70 -4.28 10.43
C LEU A 205 -9.39 -5.62 10.72
N GLU A 206 -8.99 -6.32 11.77
CA GLU A 206 -9.65 -7.55 12.22
C GLU A 206 -11.10 -7.28 12.67
N LEU A 207 -11.33 -6.26 13.49
CA LEU A 207 -12.69 -5.84 13.89
C LEU A 207 -13.56 -5.49 12.69
N SER A 208 -13.03 -4.73 11.73
CA SER A 208 -13.75 -4.36 10.51
C SER A 208 -14.13 -5.59 9.68
N LYS A 209 -13.25 -6.59 9.58
CA LYS A 209 -13.54 -7.87 8.93
C LYS A 209 -14.61 -8.66 9.69
N ILE A 210 -14.59 -8.63 11.02
CA ILE A 210 -15.62 -9.27 11.87
C ILE A 210 -16.98 -8.62 11.60
N VAL A 211 -17.08 -7.29 11.52
CA VAL A 211 -18.33 -6.58 11.19
C VAL A 211 -18.88 -7.01 9.82
N ASN A 212 -18.04 -7.03 8.79
CA ASN A 212 -18.42 -7.52 7.45
C ASN A 212 -18.87 -9.00 7.50
N LYS A 213 -18.20 -9.83 8.30
CA LYS A 213 -18.55 -11.24 8.50
C LYS A 213 -19.89 -11.39 9.22
N VAL A 214 -20.20 -10.58 10.22
CA VAL A 214 -21.52 -10.55 10.89
C VAL A 214 -22.61 -10.25 9.85
N ALA A 215 -22.45 -9.20 9.03
CA ALA A 215 -23.43 -8.84 8.01
C ALA A 215 -23.69 -9.99 7.01
N ALA A 216 -22.62 -10.65 6.54
CA ALA A 216 -22.72 -11.81 5.66
C ALA A 216 -23.42 -13.01 6.33
N GLN A 217 -23.06 -13.32 7.59
CA GLN A 217 -23.62 -14.45 8.33
C GLN A 217 -25.09 -14.25 8.70
N VAL A 218 -25.53 -13.02 8.96
CA VAL A 218 -26.95 -12.70 9.13
C VAL A 218 -27.73 -13.01 7.84
N GLY A 219 -27.15 -12.74 6.66
CA GLY A 219 -27.71 -13.12 5.37
C GLY A 219 -27.85 -14.64 5.19
N SER A 220 -26.82 -15.43 5.51
CA SER A 220 -26.90 -16.90 5.42
C SER A 220 -27.77 -17.54 6.50
N SER A 221 -28.10 -16.79 7.56
CA SER A 221 -28.89 -17.26 8.72
C SER A 221 -30.39 -16.95 8.62
N GLN A 222 -30.87 -16.37 7.51
CA GLN A 222 -32.26 -15.93 7.37
C GLN A 222 -33.30 -17.04 7.56
N LEU A 223 -32.96 -18.30 7.26
CA LEU A 223 -33.86 -19.43 7.54
C LEU A 223 -34.15 -19.59 9.04
N MET A 224 -33.24 -19.20 9.93
CA MET A 224 -33.46 -19.23 11.38
C MET A 224 -34.33 -18.08 11.88
N ALA A 225 -34.47 -17.00 11.09
CA ALA A 225 -35.46 -15.97 11.38
C ALA A 225 -36.90 -16.51 11.24
N VAL A 226 -37.09 -17.51 10.36
CA VAL A 226 -38.39 -18.13 10.08
C VAL A 226 -38.58 -19.46 10.82
N PHE A 227 -37.50 -20.23 11.00
CA PHE A 227 -37.49 -21.52 11.68
C PHE A 227 -36.45 -21.54 12.80
N PRO A 228 -36.76 -20.96 13.98
CA PRO A 228 -35.79 -20.88 15.07
C PRO A 228 -35.27 -22.24 15.55
N PHE A 229 -36.04 -23.32 15.39
CA PHE A 229 -35.64 -24.67 15.79
C PHE A 229 -34.43 -25.21 15.01
N LEU A 230 -34.12 -24.66 13.83
CA LEU A 230 -32.94 -25.05 13.03
C LEU A 230 -31.61 -24.83 13.78
N ARG A 231 -31.59 -23.94 14.78
CA ARG A 231 -30.42 -23.71 15.65
C ARG A 231 -30.00 -24.94 16.46
N PHE A 232 -30.91 -25.90 16.65
CA PHE A 232 -30.65 -27.14 17.38
C PHE A 232 -30.21 -28.30 16.49
N ILE A 233 -30.22 -28.13 15.15
CA ILE A 233 -29.88 -29.19 14.21
C ILE A 233 -28.37 -29.13 13.91
N PRO A 234 -27.59 -30.18 14.27
CA PRO A 234 -26.15 -30.23 13.98
C PRO A 234 -25.90 -30.12 12.47
N GLY A 235 -24.89 -29.34 12.07
CA GLY A 235 -24.57 -29.05 10.67
C GLY A 235 -25.32 -27.83 10.11
N VAL A 236 -26.62 -27.71 10.39
CA VAL A 236 -27.42 -26.52 10.01
C VAL A 236 -27.13 -25.33 10.94
N ASN A 237 -26.85 -25.58 12.22
CA ASN A 237 -26.54 -24.53 13.18
C ASN A 237 -25.13 -23.92 13.04
N SER A 238 -24.33 -24.39 12.08
CA SER A 238 -22.93 -23.98 11.91
C SER A 238 -22.82 -22.48 11.66
N THR A 239 -23.70 -21.93 10.81
CA THR A 239 -23.84 -20.48 10.55
C THR A 239 -24.24 -19.71 11.80
N ASN A 240 -25.16 -20.25 12.61
CA ASN A 240 -25.55 -19.65 13.89
C ASN A 240 -24.38 -19.58 14.87
N ARG A 241 -23.58 -20.65 14.95
CA ARG A 241 -22.42 -20.73 15.83
C ARG A 241 -21.37 -19.69 15.43
N ILE A 242 -21.06 -19.59 14.14
CA ILE A 242 -20.13 -18.59 13.62
C ILE A 242 -20.65 -17.18 13.90
N LEU A 243 -21.95 -16.93 13.73
CA LEU A 243 -22.55 -15.64 14.04
C LEU A 243 -22.40 -15.28 15.53
N VAL A 244 -22.65 -16.23 16.44
CA VAL A 244 -22.46 -16.04 17.88
C VAL A 244 -20.99 -15.77 18.21
N GLU A 245 -20.05 -16.52 17.63
CA GLU A 245 -18.61 -16.30 17.81
C GLU A 245 -18.20 -14.87 17.40
N CYS A 246 -18.66 -14.39 16.23
CA CYS A 246 -18.37 -13.03 15.78
C CYS A 246 -18.97 -11.93 16.66
N ILE A 247 -20.16 -12.16 17.24
CA ILE A 247 -20.78 -11.23 18.20
C ILE A 247 -19.93 -11.18 19.48
N GLU A 248 -19.51 -12.33 20.01
CA GLU A 248 -18.66 -12.40 21.21
C GLU A 248 -17.29 -11.73 21.00
N GLU A 249 -16.67 -11.91 19.82
CA GLU A 249 -15.43 -11.21 19.46
C GLU A 249 -15.63 -9.69 19.41
N THR A 250 -16.74 -9.22 18.83
CA THR A 250 -17.10 -7.79 18.83
C THR A 250 -17.30 -7.27 20.25
N HIS A 251 -18.00 -8.03 21.10
CA HIS A 251 -18.23 -7.67 22.50
C HIS A 251 -16.96 -7.69 23.34
N ALA A 252 -16.01 -8.56 23.05
CA ALA A 252 -14.71 -8.56 23.72
C ALA A 252 -13.97 -7.24 23.46
N PHE A 253 -13.98 -6.77 22.21
CA PHE A 253 -13.42 -5.46 21.84
C PHE A 253 -14.16 -4.31 22.54
N LEU A 254 -15.50 -4.30 22.50
CA LEU A 254 -16.28 -3.23 23.14
C LEU A 254 -16.06 -3.17 24.65
N ARG A 255 -15.98 -4.31 25.34
CA ARG A 255 -15.71 -4.36 26.78
C ARG A 255 -14.32 -3.83 27.13
N GLU A 256 -13.32 -4.07 26.29
CA GLU A 256 -11.99 -3.50 26.47
C GLU A 256 -12.04 -1.97 26.36
N GLU A 257 -12.71 -1.43 25.34
CA GLU A 257 -12.90 0.02 25.20
C GLU A 257 -13.67 0.61 26.39
N ILE A 258 -14.78 0.01 26.80
CA ILE A 258 -15.55 0.45 27.98
C ILE A 258 -14.69 0.45 29.24
N THR A 259 -13.84 -0.56 29.43
CA THR A 259 -12.95 -0.64 30.60
C THR A 259 -11.95 0.52 30.60
N GLN A 260 -11.33 0.81 29.46
CA GLN A 260 -10.40 1.95 29.33
C GLN A 260 -11.09 3.30 29.58
N HIS A 261 -12.35 3.45 29.15
CA HIS A 261 -13.11 4.67 29.43
C HIS A 261 -13.37 4.80 30.93
N ARG A 262 -13.76 3.73 31.62
CA ARG A 262 -13.95 3.74 33.09
C ARG A 262 -12.70 4.16 33.86
N GLU A 263 -11.52 3.77 33.39
CA GLU A 263 -10.24 4.12 34.03
C GLU A 263 -9.84 5.59 33.82
N THR A 264 -10.31 6.21 32.73
CA THR A 264 -9.89 7.56 32.31
C THR A 264 -11.02 8.59 32.34
N MET A 265 -12.20 8.22 32.84
CA MET A 265 -13.41 9.03 32.78
C MET A 265 -13.31 10.29 33.65
N ASP A 266 -13.65 11.42 33.06
CA ASP A 266 -13.95 12.67 33.75
C ASP A 266 -15.47 12.93 33.67
N ASN A 267 -16.17 12.79 34.80
CA ASN A 267 -17.61 12.97 34.87
C ASN A 267 -18.05 14.39 34.47
N GLU A 268 -17.18 15.39 34.63
CA GLU A 268 -17.50 16.79 34.30
C GLU A 268 -17.29 17.08 32.80
N ASN A 269 -16.39 16.34 32.14
CA ASN A 269 -16.00 16.57 30.75
C ASN A 269 -16.08 15.27 29.91
N PRO A 270 -17.28 14.73 29.66
CA PRO A 270 -17.44 13.52 28.86
C PRO A 270 -16.94 13.72 27.42
N ARG A 271 -16.07 12.82 26.96
CA ARG A 271 -15.37 12.94 25.67
C ARG A 271 -16.19 12.45 24.48
N ASP A 272 -16.96 11.38 24.68
CA ASP A 272 -17.62 10.59 23.63
C ASP A 272 -18.92 9.94 24.14
N PHE A 273 -19.51 9.08 23.30
CA PHE A 273 -20.75 8.40 23.64
C PHE A 273 -20.62 7.46 24.84
N ILE A 274 -19.49 6.75 24.99
CA ILE A 274 -19.29 5.83 26.12
C ILE A 274 -19.26 6.63 27.43
N ASP A 275 -18.49 7.71 27.51
CA ASP A 275 -18.46 8.55 28.72
C ASP A 275 -19.86 9.10 29.08
N LEU A 276 -20.62 9.56 28.08
CA LEU A 276 -22.00 10.01 28.28
C LEU A 276 -22.91 8.88 28.77
N LEU A 277 -22.74 7.66 28.25
CA LEU A 277 -23.54 6.50 28.63
C LEU A 277 -23.19 6.02 30.05
N LEU A 278 -21.90 6.00 30.39
CA LEU A 278 -21.41 5.67 31.74
C LEU A 278 -21.93 6.66 32.78
N ASN A 279 -22.03 7.94 32.44
CA ASN A 279 -22.64 8.95 33.30
C ASN A 279 -24.15 8.72 33.54
N GLU A 280 -24.88 8.15 32.58
CA GLU A 280 -26.31 7.85 32.72
C GLU A 280 -26.60 6.54 33.47
N LEU A 281 -25.65 5.59 33.50
CA LEU A 281 -25.75 4.38 34.34
C LEU A 281 -26.00 4.71 35.82
N GLN A 282 -25.50 5.86 36.29
CA GLN A 282 -25.68 6.28 37.68
C GLN A 282 -27.00 7.00 37.95
N LYS A 283 -27.76 7.36 36.91
CA LYS A 283 -28.94 8.25 37.01
C LYS A 283 -30.26 7.56 36.77
N THR A 284 -30.29 6.48 35.99
CA THR A 284 -31.53 5.82 35.59
C THR A 284 -31.37 4.30 35.57
N ASP A 285 -32.43 3.58 35.92
CA ASP A 285 -32.47 2.11 35.86
C ASP A 285 -32.59 1.57 34.41
N CYS A 286 -32.73 2.45 33.42
CA CYS A 286 -32.90 2.09 32.01
C CYS A 286 -31.58 1.68 31.34
N PHE A 287 -30.45 2.13 31.88
CA PHE A 287 -29.12 1.73 31.46
C PHE A 287 -28.57 0.76 32.51
N THR A 288 -28.07 -0.39 32.06
CA THR A 288 -27.55 -1.43 32.94
C THR A 288 -26.24 -1.97 32.40
N GLU A 289 -25.37 -2.48 33.26
CA GLU A 289 -24.12 -3.14 32.86
C GLU A 289 -24.34 -4.23 31.79
N GLU A 290 -25.49 -4.90 31.82
CA GLU A 290 -25.82 -5.91 30.81
C GLU A 290 -26.24 -5.34 29.45
N ASN A 291 -26.68 -4.08 29.38
CA ASN A 291 -27.24 -3.51 28.16
C ASN A 291 -26.34 -2.46 27.49
N ILE A 292 -25.31 -1.95 28.16
CA ILE A 292 -24.38 -0.96 27.60
C ILE A 292 -23.65 -1.49 26.37
N ASP A 293 -23.12 -2.71 26.42
CA ASP A 293 -22.40 -3.34 25.30
C ASP A 293 -23.28 -3.40 24.06
N TRP A 294 -24.55 -3.78 24.23
CA TRP A 294 -25.53 -3.88 23.15
C TRP A 294 -25.94 -2.52 22.59
N ILE A 295 -26.05 -1.48 23.43
CA ILE A 295 -26.35 -0.12 22.97
C ILE A 295 -25.19 0.44 22.14
N ILE A 296 -23.95 0.21 22.58
CA ILE A 296 -22.75 0.63 21.88
C ILE A 296 -22.60 -0.13 20.55
N GLN A 297 -22.80 -1.44 20.57
CA GLN A 297 -22.79 -2.28 19.37
C GLN A 297 -23.85 -1.84 18.35
N ASP A 298 -25.07 -1.52 18.78
CA ASP A 298 -26.16 -1.08 17.90
C ASP A 298 -25.75 0.18 17.11
N LEU A 299 -25.13 1.16 17.78
CA LEU A 299 -24.62 2.35 17.11
C LEU A 299 -23.44 2.05 16.18
N PHE A 300 -22.48 1.25 16.65
CA PHE A 300 -21.27 0.90 15.89
C PHE A 300 -21.61 0.13 14.61
N PHE A 301 -22.37 -0.96 14.72
CA PHE A 301 -22.75 -1.79 13.58
C PHE A 301 -23.66 -1.04 12.61
N ALA A 302 -24.68 -0.33 13.11
CA ALA A 302 -25.60 0.41 12.24
C ALA A 302 -24.91 1.56 11.51
N GLY A 303 -23.97 2.26 12.15
CA GLY A 303 -23.22 3.37 11.56
C GLY A 303 -22.31 2.92 10.41
N ILE A 304 -21.72 1.73 10.51
CA ILE A 304 -20.79 1.20 9.50
C ILE A 304 -21.54 0.58 8.31
N GLU A 305 -22.28 -0.49 8.56
CA GLU A 305 -22.79 -1.36 7.49
C GLU A 305 -23.75 -0.59 6.55
N THR A 306 -24.58 0.30 7.10
CA THR A 306 -25.58 1.04 6.31
C THR A 306 -24.98 2.12 5.42
N THR A 307 -24.00 2.87 5.94
CA THR A 307 -23.33 3.94 5.19
C THR A 307 -22.41 3.35 4.12
N VAL A 308 -21.63 2.31 4.46
CA VAL A 308 -20.79 1.59 3.49
C VAL A 308 -21.63 1.01 2.35
N THR A 309 -22.73 0.32 2.66
CA THR A 309 -23.61 -0.25 1.63
C THR A 309 -24.19 0.82 0.71
N SER A 310 -24.57 1.97 1.26
CA SER A 310 -25.08 3.12 0.48
C SER A 310 -24.00 3.71 -0.43
N LEU A 311 -22.76 3.88 0.06
CA LEU A 311 -21.63 4.35 -0.75
C LEU A 311 -21.28 3.37 -1.87
N ARG A 312 -21.30 2.06 -1.59
CA ARG A 312 -21.05 1.02 -2.60
C ARG A 312 -22.10 1.03 -3.71
N TRP A 313 -23.38 1.23 -3.39
CA TRP A 313 -24.41 1.46 -4.41
C TRP A 313 -24.14 2.72 -5.22
N GLY A 314 -23.74 3.81 -4.54
CA GLY A 314 -23.37 5.05 -5.21
C GLY A 314 -22.28 4.87 -6.24
N LEU A 315 -21.17 4.22 -5.86
CA LEU A 315 -20.06 3.93 -6.76
C LEU A 315 -20.46 3.01 -7.93
N LEU A 316 -21.29 1.99 -7.67
CA LEU A 316 -21.83 1.12 -8.73
C LEU A 316 -22.60 1.94 -9.77
N PHE A 317 -23.49 2.85 -9.34
CA PHE A 317 -24.22 3.71 -10.28
C PHE A 317 -23.31 4.71 -11.00
N MET A 318 -22.27 5.25 -10.35
CA MET A 318 -21.32 6.13 -11.01
C MET A 318 -20.56 5.40 -12.12
N VAL A 319 -20.23 4.13 -11.89
CA VAL A 319 -19.58 3.26 -12.88
C VAL A 319 -20.52 2.88 -14.03
N LEU A 320 -21.78 2.56 -13.73
CA LEU A 320 -22.78 2.17 -14.74
C LEU A 320 -23.36 3.36 -15.51
N CYS A 321 -23.31 4.56 -14.94
CA CYS A 321 -23.86 5.80 -15.52
C CYS A 321 -22.75 6.86 -15.62
N PRO A 322 -21.76 6.69 -16.52
CA PRO A 322 -20.62 7.61 -16.63
C PRO A 322 -21.04 9.05 -16.98
N GLU A 323 -22.13 9.24 -17.73
CA GLU A 323 -22.70 10.56 -18.01
C GLU A 323 -23.16 11.28 -16.74
N GLU A 324 -23.72 10.54 -15.78
CA GLU A 324 -24.17 11.09 -14.50
C GLU A 324 -22.97 11.40 -13.59
N GLN A 325 -21.96 10.53 -13.60
CA GLN A 325 -20.69 10.76 -12.91
C GLN A 325 -20.00 12.04 -13.41
N GLN A 326 -19.94 12.25 -14.73
CA GLN A 326 -19.36 13.46 -15.34
C GLN A 326 -20.10 14.74 -14.93
N LYS A 327 -21.43 14.69 -14.82
CA LYS A 327 -22.22 15.86 -14.37
C LYS A 327 -21.96 16.20 -12.91
N VAL A 328 -21.85 15.19 -12.04
CA VAL A 328 -21.46 15.38 -10.63
C VAL A 328 -20.05 15.99 -10.56
N GLN A 329 -19.09 15.45 -11.31
CA GLN A 329 -17.73 15.99 -11.38
C GLN A 329 -17.68 17.43 -11.90
N ALA A 330 -18.43 17.73 -12.97
CA ALA A 330 -18.51 19.09 -13.51
C ALA A 330 -19.12 20.09 -12.52
N GLU A 331 -20.14 19.67 -11.76
CA GLU A 331 -20.71 20.49 -10.69
C GLU A 331 -19.69 20.72 -9.56
N LEU A 332 -19.01 19.66 -9.12
CA LEU A 332 -17.95 19.74 -8.10
C LEU A 332 -16.81 20.66 -8.55
N ASP A 333 -16.33 20.55 -9.79
CA ASP A 333 -15.26 21.38 -10.35
C ASP A 333 -15.67 22.85 -10.49
N SER A 334 -16.95 23.13 -10.72
CA SER A 334 -17.45 24.50 -10.84
C SER A 334 -17.40 25.27 -9.51
N ILE A 335 -17.56 24.56 -8.39
CA ILE A 335 -17.57 25.12 -7.03
C ILE A 335 -16.17 25.00 -6.38
N LEU A 336 -15.52 23.86 -6.55
CA LEU A 336 -14.22 23.49 -5.96
C LEU A 336 -13.13 23.67 -7.01
N ARG A 337 -12.62 24.90 -7.10
CA ARG A 337 -11.82 25.42 -8.22
C ARG A 337 -10.39 24.90 -8.25
N THR A 338 -9.87 24.43 -7.11
CA THR A 338 -8.53 23.86 -6.99
C THR A 338 -8.57 22.42 -6.51
N ASP A 339 -7.54 21.64 -6.83
CA ASP A 339 -7.40 20.24 -6.38
C ASP A 339 -7.20 20.12 -4.86
N HIS A 340 -6.91 21.24 -4.17
CA HIS A 340 -6.82 21.32 -2.72
C HIS A 340 -8.16 21.62 -2.03
N ASP A 341 -9.19 22.01 -2.78
CA ASP A 341 -10.50 22.33 -2.23
C ASP A 341 -11.25 21.03 -1.88
N VAL A 342 -11.47 20.80 -0.59
CA VAL A 342 -12.20 19.63 -0.09
C VAL A 342 -13.69 19.97 0.04
N PRO A 343 -14.62 19.09 -0.35
CA PRO A 343 -16.04 19.26 -0.08
C PRO A 343 -16.32 19.55 1.40
N THR A 344 -17.27 20.45 1.65
CA THR A 344 -17.73 20.86 2.99
C THR A 344 -19.25 20.83 3.01
N LEU A 345 -19.87 20.75 4.19
CA LEU A 345 -21.32 20.82 4.31
C LEU A 345 -21.87 22.19 3.89
N ALA A 346 -21.06 23.25 3.96
CA ALA A 346 -21.43 24.56 3.42
C ALA A 346 -21.62 24.53 1.90
N HIS A 347 -20.84 23.70 1.19
CA HIS A 347 -20.98 23.52 -0.26
C HIS A 347 -22.23 22.74 -0.66
N ARG A 348 -22.86 21.99 0.25
CA ARG A 348 -24.04 21.15 -0.06
C ARG A 348 -25.20 21.91 -0.71
N SER A 349 -25.45 23.14 -0.29
CA SER A 349 -26.48 23.99 -0.89
C SER A 349 -26.16 24.48 -2.31
N GLN A 350 -24.88 24.40 -2.70
CA GLN A 350 -24.34 24.83 -4.00
C GLN A 350 -24.10 23.64 -4.94
N LEU A 351 -24.30 22.40 -4.46
CA LEU A 351 -24.10 21.15 -5.19
C LEU A 351 -25.43 20.37 -5.33
N PRO A 352 -26.48 20.98 -5.91
CA PRO A 352 -27.81 20.36 -5.97
C PRO A 352 -27.85 19.08 -6.80
N TYR A 353 -27.08 18.97 -7.89
CA TYR A 353 -27.01 17.77 -8.72
C TYR A 353 -26.37 16.60 -7.97
N THR A 354 -25.31 16.88 -7.22
CA THR A 354 -24.62 15.90 -6.37
C THR A 354 -25.55 15.37 -5.27
N GLU A 355 -26.26 16.27 -4.57
CA GLU A 355 -27.27 15.88 -3.57
C GLU A 355 -28.41 15.07 -4.20
N ALA A 356 -28.93 15.51 -5.34
CA ALA A 356 -29.97 14.81 -6.10
C ALA A 356 -29.53 13.41 -6.55
N THR A 357 -28.25 13.25 -6.89
CA THR A 357 -27.66 11.96 -7.26
C THR A 357 -27.64 11.01 -6.06
N ILE A 358 -27.20 11.47 -4.89
CA ILE A 358 -27.23 10.69 -3.64
C ILE A 358 -28.68 10.29 -3.30
N MET A 359 -29.63 11.21 -3.48
CA MET A 359 -31.05 10.92 -3.23
C MET A 359 -31.60 9.85 -4.18
N GLU A 360 -31.24 9.91 -5.47
CA GLU A 360 -31.65 8.91 -6.44
C GLU A 360 -31.02 7.54 -6.17
N ILE A 361 -29.76 7.48 -5.73
CA ILE A 361 -29.11 6.24 -5.27
C ILE A 361 -29.93 5.61 -4.12
N GLN A 362 -30.27 6.40 -3.11
CA GLN A 362 -31.04 5.92 -1.95
C GLN A 362 -32.47 5.50 -2.30
N ARG A 363 -33.10 6.14 -3.29
CA ARG A 363 -34.44 5.77 -3.78
C ARG A 363 -34.39 4.48 -4.59
N ILE A 364 -33.57 4.45 -5.64
CA ILE A 364 -33.55 3.34 -6.60
C ILE A 364 -33.01 2.07 -5.94
N ARG A 365 -32.11 2.20 -4.95
CA ARG A 365 -31.58 1.10 -4.15
C ARG A 365 -31.67 1.42 -2.67
N ALA A 366 -32.90 1.36 -2.16
CA ALA A 366 -33.15 1.35 -0.73
C ALA A 366 -32.42 0.17 -0.08
N ILE A 367 -31.42 0.46 0.75
CA ILE A 367 -30.62 -0.58 1.43
C ILE A 367 -31.44 -1.42 2.41
N LEU A 368 -32.62 -0.96 2.84
CA LEU A 368 -33.57 -1.71 3.66
C LEU A 368 -34.93 -1.78 2.95
N PRO A 369 -35.06 -2.57 1.86
CA PRO A 369 -36.24 -2.52 1.01
C PRO A 369 -37.53 -2.96 1.72
N LEU A 370 -37.44 -3.79 2.77
CA LEU A 370 -38.57 -4.24 3.60
C LEU A 370 -38.67 -3.53 4.96
N GLY A 371 -37.83 -2.52 5.19
CA GLY A 371 -37.67 -1.86 6.48
C GLY A 371 -37.36 -2.85 7.62
N VAL A 372 -37.22 -2.34 8.85
CA VAL A 372 -37.10 -3.22 10.03
C VAL A 372 -38.52 -3.60 10.50
N PRO A 373 -38.83 -4.89 10.72
CA PRO A 373 -40.17 -5.36 11.07
C PRO A 373 -40.81 -4.62 12.24
N ARG A 374 -42.13 -4.41 12.15
CA ARG A 374 -42.98 -3.79 13.17
C ARG A 374 -43.93 -4.82 13.76
N ALA A 375 -44.55 -4.48 14.88
CA ALA A 375 -45.67 -5.22 15.42
C ALA A 375 -46.68 -4.28 16.09
N PRO A 376 -47.99 -4.58 16.02
CA PRO A 376 -48.98 -3.92 16.85
C PRO A 376 -48.71 -4.18 18.34
N ASN A 377 -48.81 -3.14 19.17
CA ASN A 377 -48.76 -3.26 20.63
C ASN A 377 -49.98 -3.97 21.22
N GLU A 378 -51.12 -3.82 20.56
CA GLU A 378 -52.42 -4.36 20.93
C GLU A 378 -53.16 -4.79 19.65
N ASP A 379 -54.26 -5.55 19.81
CA ASP A 379 -55.12 -5.89 18.70
C ASP A 379 -55.67 -4.59 18.08
N THR A 380 -55.43 -4.39 16.78
CA THR A 380 -55.74 -3.14 16.10
C THR A 380 -56.48 -3.38 14.79
N THR A 381 -57.39 -2.47 14.43
CA THR A 381 -58.02 -2.48 13.11
C THR A 381 -57.29 -1.49 12.21
N PHE A 382 -56.75 -1.97 11.10
CA PHE A 382 -56.03 -1.16 10.12
C PHE A 382 -56.60 -1.40 8.72
N ARG A 383 -57.07 -0.33 8.06
CA ARG A 383 -57.72 -0.38 6.74
C ARG A 383 -58.85 -1.42 6.64
N GLY A 384 -59.61 -1.58 7.72
CA GLY A 384 -60.74 -2.50 7.81
C GLY A 384 -60.37 -3.95 8.18
N TYR A 385 -59.08 -4.26 8.35
CA TYR A 385 -58.61 -5.58 8.76
C TYR A 385 -58.23 -5.61 10.23
N ASP A 386 -58.50 -6.72 10.88
CA ASP A 386 -58.13 -6.94 12.28
C ASP A 386 -56.73 -7.55 12.34
N ILE A 387 -55.77 -6.81 12.90
CA ILE A 387 -54.37 -7.21 13.03
C ILE A 387 -54.08 -7.46 14.53
N PRO A 388 -53.85 -8.72 14.93
CA PRO A 388 -53.57 -9.05 16.32
C PRO A 388 -52.27 -8.45 16.85
N ALA A 389 -52.22 -8.20 18.16
CA ALA A 389 -51.02 -7.83 18.89
C ALA A 389 -49.85 -8.78 18.59
N GLY A 390 -48.65 -8.22 18.43
CA GLY A 390 -47.45 -9.00 18.17
C GLY A 390 -47.30 -9.54 16.75
N THR A 391 -48.33 -9.42 15.89
CA THR A 391 -48.25 -9.85 14.49
C THR A 391 -47.14 -9.09 13.76
N GLN A 392 -46.26 -9.79 13.04
CA GLN A 392 -45.18 -9.16 12.29
C GLN A 392 -45.75 -8.33 11.13
N VAL A 393 -45.29 -7.09 11.00
CA VAL A 393 -45.69 -6.13 9.96
C VAL A 393 -44.44 -5.66 9.22
N LEU A 394 -44.36 -5.92 7.91
CA LEU A 394 -43.25 -5.58 7.03
C LEU A 394 -43.59 -4.35 6.17
N PRO A 395 -42.99 -3.18 6.43
CA PRO A 395 -43.14 -2.02 5.55
C PRO A 395 -42.23 -2.16 4.32
N ASN A 396 -42.81 -2.45 3.15
CA ASN A 396 -42.09 -2.59 1.89
C ASN A 396 -41.72 -1.21 1.30
N LEU A 397 -40.64 -0.61 1.79
CA LEU A 397 -40.13 0.69 1.33
C LEU A 397 -39.80 0.69 -0.17
N TRP A 398 -39.32 -0.44 -0.70
CA TRP A 398 -39.09 -0.59 -2.15
C TRP A 398 -40.36 -0.31 -2.96
N SER A 399 -41.51 -0.80 -2.52
CA SER A 399 -42.78 -0.56 -3.21
C SER A 399 -43.20 0.91 -3.22
N ALA A 400 -42.77 1.72 -2.25
CA ALA A 400 -43.03 3.16 -2.22
C ALA A 400 -42.02 3.95 -3.07
N HIS A 401 -40.78 3.48 -3.13
CA HIS A 401 -39.72 4.07 -3.95
C HIS A 401 -39.82 3.72 -5.43
N MET A 402 -40.49 2.61 -5.77
CA MET A 402 -40.72 2.16 -7.15
C MET A 402 -42.16 2.37 -7.63
N ASP A 403 -42.97 3.15 -6.89
CA ASP A 403 -44.37 3.38 -7.23
C ASP A 403 -44.50 4.36 -8.41
N PRO A 404 -45.04 3.94 -9.57
CA PRO A 404 -45.21 4.82 -10.73
C PRO A 404 -46.19 5.98 -10.49
N GLU A 405 -47.01 5.92 -9.43
CA GLU A 405 -47.84 7.07 -9.01
C GLU A 405 -46.99 8.26 -8.56
N TYR A 406 -45.81 8.00 -7.97
CA TYR A 406 -44.94 9.04 -7.41
C TYR A 406 -43.62 9.21 -8.19
N TRP A 407 -43.22 8.21 -8.97
CA TRP A 407 -41.95 8.17 -9.67
C TRP A 407 -42.15 7.77 -11.14
N SER A 408 -42.02 8.70 -12.08
CA SER A 408 -42.03 8.37 -13.51
C SER A 408 -40.88 7.41 -13.86
N ASP A 409 -41.05 6.42 -14.72
CA ASP A 409 -39.97 5.46 -15.09
C ASP A 409 -39.12 4.99 -13.88
N PRO A 410 -39.71 4.37 -12.85
CA PRO A 410 -39.08 4.18 -11.53
C PRO A 410 -37.79 3.34 -11.56
N GLU A 411 -37.60 2.53 -12.61
CA GLU A 411 -36.42 1.68 -12.80
C GLU A 411 -35.23 2.43 -13.43
N LYS A 412 -35.46 3.61 -14.01
CA LYS A 412 -34.41 4.43 -14.63
C LYS A 412 -33.74 5.33 -13.58
N PHE A 413 -32.42 5.19 -13.47
CA PHE A 413 -31.58 6.09 -12.67
C PHE A 413 -31.61 7.51 -13.26
N ASP A 414 -32.23 8.43 -12.55
CA ASP A 414 -32.32 9.83 -12.99
C ASP A 414 -32.28 10.82 -11.80
N PRO A 415 -31.12 11.43 -11.52
CA PRO A 415 -30.98 12.44 -10.46
C PRO A 415 -31.92 13.65 -10.64
N ARG A 416 -32.29 14.00 -11.87
CA ARG A 416 -33.08 15.22 -12.17
C ARG A 416 -34.48 15.19 -11.55
N ARG A 417 -34.97 14.02 -11.11
CA ARG A 417 -36.24 13.87 -10.37
C ARG A 417 -36.29 14.67 -9.08
N PHE A 418 -35.13 14.92 -8.47
CA PHE A 418 -35.00 15.68 -7.24
C PHE A 418 -34.67 17.14 -7.48
N LEU A 419 -34.65 17.60 -8.74
CA LEU A 419 -34.36 18.98 -9.08
C LEU A 419 -35.63 19.71 -9.53
N ASP A 420 -35.78 20.97 -9.11
CA ASP A 420 -36.82 21.87 -9.60
C ASP A 420 -36.41 22.52 -10.94
N SER A 421 -37.28 23.38 -11.49
CA SER A 421 -37.02 24.09 -12.74
C SER A 421 -35.81 25.02 -12.68
N ASP A 422 -35.39 25.45 -11.48
CA ASP A 422 -34.23 26.32 -11.25
C ASP A 422 -32.95 25.51 -11.00
N GLY A 423 -33.02 24.17 -11.06
CA GLY A 423 -31.90 23.28 -10.81
C GLY A 423 -31.53 23.15 -9.33
N LYS A 424 -32.41 23.58 -8.41
CA LYS A 424 -32.22 23.38 -6.96
C LYS A 424 -32.87 22.07 -6.54
N VAL A 425 -32.44 21.52 -5.41
CA VAL A 425 -33.08 20.34 -4.84
C VAL A 425 -34.53 20.68 -4.49
N ALA A 426 -35.47 20.10 -5.23
CA ALA A 426 -36.90 20.30 -5.04
C ALA A 426 -37.34 19.82 -3.65
N THR A 427 -38.51 20.29 -3.20
CA THR A 427 -39.14 19.76 -1.99
C THR A 427 -39.25 18.24 -2.09
N ARG A 428 -38.71 17.54 -1.08
CA ARG A 428 -38.61 16.08 -1.06
C ARG A 428 -39.96 15.45 -1.40
N PRO A 429 -40.05 14.59 -2.44
CA PRO A 429 -41.26 13.82 -2.71
C PRO A 429 -41.70 13.08 -1.44
N GLU A 430 -42.99 13.11 -1.11
CA GLU A 430 -43.47 12.54 0.16
C GLU A 430 -43.19 11.03 0.27
N SER A 431 -43.15 10.33 -0.87
CA SER A 431 -42.80 8.91 -1.00
C SER A 431 -41.30 8.61 -0.78
N TYR A 432 -40.43 9.63 -0.72
CA TYR A 432 -39.01 9.49 -0.49
C TYR A 432 -38.68 9.23 0.99
N MET A 433 -38.67 7.95 1.38
CA MET A 433 -38.43 7.50 2.76
C MET A 433 -37.23 6.52 2.97
N PRO A 434 -36.00 6.86 2.54
CA PRO A 434 -34.84 5.96 2.68
C PRO A 434 -34.48 5.63 4.13
N PHE A 435 -34.86 6.48 5.09
CA PHE A 435 -34.64 6.30 6.53
C PHE A 435 -35.92 5.85 7.28
N SER A 436 -36.92 5.35 6.54
CA SER A 436 -38.27 5.08 7.05
C SER A 436 -38.94 6.35 7.62
N THR A 437 -39.96 6.20 8.47
CA THR A 437 -40.69 7.31 9.08
C THR A 437 -41.28 6.93 10.46
N GLY A 438 -41.88 7.90 11.15
CA GLY A 438 -42.59 7.69 12.41
C GLY A 438 -41.70 7.63 13.66
N ARG A 439 -42.20 7.02 14.73
CA ARG A 439 -41.54 6.95 16.06
C ARG A 439 -40.22 6.17 16.07
N ARG A 440 -39.96 5.39 15.01
CA ARG A 440 -38.66 4.74 14.79
C ARG A 440 -38.08 5.05 13.42
N VAL A 441 -38.18 6.31 13.01
CA VAL A 441 -37.28 6.87 12.00
C VAL A 441 -35.82 6.61 12.41
N CYS A 442 -34.92 6.46 11.44
CA CYS A 442 -33.51 6.21 11.71
C CYS A 442 -32.94 7.20 12.74
N LEU A 443 -32.19 6.70 13.72
CA LEU A 443 -31.56 7.53 14.75
C LEU A 443 -30.39 8.34 14.17
N GLY A 444 -29.61 7.73 13.27
CA GLY A 444 -28.42 8.30 12.63
C GLY A 444 -28.67 9.00 11.29
N GLU A 445 -29.92 9.38 10.95
CA GLU A 445 -30.25 9.96 9.64
C GLU A 445 -29.37 11.17 9.27
N GLN A 446 -29.13 12.07 10.23
CA GLN A 446 -28.32 13.26 9.97
C GLN A 446 -26.86 12.92 9.76
N LEU A 447 -26.31 11.99 10.57
CA LEU A 447 -24.93 11.53 10.44
C LEU A 447 -24.72 10.88 9.07
N ALA A 448 -25.57 9.91 8.69
CA ALA A 448 -25.50 9.25 7.40
C ALA A 448 -25.57 10.26 6.23
N LYS A 449 -26.40 11.30 6.31
CA LYS A 449 -26.46 12.35 5.27
C LYS A 449 -25.16 13.15 5.17
N MET A 450 -24.50 13.45 6.30
CA MET A 450 -23.21 14.14 6.30
C MET A 450 -22.12 13.27 5.68
N GLU A 451 -22.03 12.00 6.12
CA GLU A 451 -21.05 11.03 5.61
C GLU A 451 -21.23 10.76 4.13
N LEU A 452 -22.46 10.43 3.70
CA LEU A 452 -22.75 10.16 2.29
C LEU A 452 -22.38 11.35 1.43
N PHE A 453 -22.75 12.57 1.83
CA PHE A 453 -22.43 13.76 1.05
C PHE A 453 -20.92 14.02 0.97
N LEU A 454 -20.23 14.05 2.11
CA LEU A 454 -18.81 14.42 2.17
C LEU A 454 -17.90 13.36 1.54
N ILE A 455 -18.14 12.08 1.83
CA ILE A 455 -17.33 10.98 1.29
C ILE A 455 -17.58 10.81 -0.21
N PHE A 456 -18.85 10.76 -0.65
CA PHE A 456 -19.18 10.63 -2.07
C PHE A 456 -18.63 11.78 -2.91
N SER A 457 -18.82 13.02 -2.44
CA SER A 457 -18.31 14.21 -3.13
C SER A 457 -16.78 14.21 -3.18
N SER A 458 -16.11 13.80 -2.09
CA SER A 458 -14.64 13.76 -2.05
C SER A 458 -14.08 12.70 -3.00
N LEU A 459 -14.69 11.51 -3.02
CA LEU A 459 -14.31 10.44 -3.95
C LEU A 459 -14.49 10.87 -5.41
N LEU A 460 -15.62 11.49 -5.76
CA LEU A 460 -15.86 11.92 -7.15
C LEU A 460 -15.06 13.14 -7.57
N LYS A 461 -14.70 14.02 -6.62
CA LYS A 461 -13.77 15.13 -6.88
C LYS A 461 -12.36 14.63 -7.19
N HIS A 462 -11.93 13.53 -6.56
CA HIS A 462 -10.56 13.01 -6.70
C HIS A 462 -10.42 11.88 -7.72
N PHE A 463 -11.48 11.12 -8.00
CA PHE A 463 -11.41 9.94 -8.85
C PHE A 463 -12.55 9.89 -9.86
N THR A 464 -12.22 9.35 -11.03
CA THR A 464 -13.18 8.82 -11.99
C THR A 464 -13.19 7.30 -11.91
N PHE A 465 -14.32 6.72 -11.53
CA PHE A 465 -14.51 5.28 -11.40
C PHE A 465 -14.99 4.69 -12.74
N LYS A 466 -14.31 3.64 -13.20
CA LYS A 466 -14.63 2.91 -14.43
C LYS A 466 -14.62 1.40 -14.22
N LEU A 467 -15.37 0.68 -15.06
CA LEU A 467 -15.17 -0.76 -15.21
C LEU A 467 -13.84 -1.04 -15.91
N PRO A 468 -13.17 -2.16 -15.60
CA PRO A 468 -12.03 -2.63 -16.35
C PRO A 468 -12.39 -2.83 -17.83
N GLU A 469 -11.44 -2.57 -18.72
CA GLU A 469 -11.68 -2.71 -20.15
C GLU A 469 -12.11 -4.15 -20.51
N GLY A 470 -13.25 -4.27 -21.19
CA GLY A 470 -13.84 -5.57 -21.55
C GLY A 470 -14.63 -6.28 -20.44
N ALA A 471 -14.76 -5.71 -19.24
CA ALA A 471 -15.60 -6.29 -18.19
C ALA A 471 -17.09 -6.13 -18.50
N ALA A 472 -17.88 -7.17 -18.20
CA ALA A 472 -19.33 -7.11 -18.29
C ALA A 472 -19.91 -6.15 -17.23
N ALA A 473 -21.00 -5.45 -17.56
CA ALA A 473 -21.71 -4.62 -16.60
C ALA A 473 -22.20 -5.47 -15.41
N PRO A 474 -21.85 -5.11 -14.16
CA PRO A 474 -22.35 -5.80 -12.99
C PRO A 474 -23.89 -5.72 -12.90
N SER A 475 -24.52 -6.77 -12.34
CA SER A 475 -25.96 -6.74 -12.07
C SER A 475 -26.30 -5.67 -11.02
N THR A 476 -27.45 -5.03 -11.17
CA THR A 476 -28.00 -4.09 -10.19
C THR A 476 -29.04 -4.72 -9.27
N ASP A 477 -29.22 -6.05 -9.29
CA ASP A 477 -30.26 -6.74 -8.50
C ASP A 477 -29.94 -6.77 -7.00
N GLY A 478 -28.64 -6.80 -6.65
CA GLY A 478 -28.16 -6.89 -5.28
C GLY A 478 -28.40 -8.26 -4.63
N CYS A 479 -27.86 -8.43 -3.42
CA CYS A 479 -28.06 -9.60 -2.58
C CYS A 479 -28.78 -9.17 -1.29
N MET A 480 -29.93 -9.79 -1.00
CA MET A 480 -30.70 -9.49 0.21
C MET A 480 -30.06 -10.17 1.42
N THR A 481 -29.40 -9.40 2.29
CA THR A 481 -28.93 -9.82 3.62
C THR A 481 -29.79 -9.12 4.69
N ILE A 482 -29.17 -8.56 5.75
CA ILE A 482 -29.82 -7.55 6.59
C ILE A 482 -30.08 -6.26 5.80
N THR A 483 -29.15 -5.89 4.92
CA THR A 483 -29.25 -4.81 3.94
C THR A 483 -29.28 -5.39 2.52
N LEU A 484 -29.72 -4.61 1.54
CA LEU A 484 -29.59 -4.95 0.13
C LEU A 484 -28.19 -4.54 -0.32
N VAL A 485 -27.28 -5.51 -0.44
CA VAL A 485 -25.85 -5.26 -0.73
C VAL A 485 -25.59 -5.37 -2.24
N PRO A 486 -24.82 -4.47 -2.86
CA PRO A 486 -24.43 -4.61 -4.27
C PRO A 486 -23.46 -5.79 -4.47
N PRO A 487 -23.31 -6.32 -5.69
CA PRO A 487 -22.25 -7.30 -5.98
C PRO A 487 -20.86 -6.69 -5.72
N THR A 488 -19.86 -7.55 -5.50
CA THR A 488 -18.45 -7.16 -5.52
C THR A 488 -18.11 -6.59 -6.90
N ILE A 489 -17.53 -5.40 -6.95
CA ILE A 489 -17.18 -4.72 -8.20
C ILE A 489 -15.70 -4.36 -8.14
N ASN A 490 -14.93 -4.90 -9.09
CA ASN A 490 -13.57 -4.45 -9.31
C ASN A 490 -13.62 -3.22 -10.21
N MET A 491 -13.22 -2.06 -9.68
CA MET A 491 -13.25 -0.78 -10.39
C MET A 491 -11.84 -0.27 -10.62
N THR A 492 -11.63 0.38 -11.76
CA THR A 492 -10.43 1.18 -12.02
C THR A 492 -10.72 2.62 -11.58
N MET A 493 -9.83 3.19 -10.79
CA MET A 493 -9.93 4.56 -10.29
C MET A 493 -8.87 5.39 -11.00
N LEU A 494 -9.29 6.32 -11.86
CA LEU A 494 -8.37 7.26 -12.49
C LEU A 494 -8.40 8.53 -11.66
N ALA A 495 -7.25 9.07 -11.24
CA ALA A 495 -7.22 10.39 -10.64
C ALA A 495 -7.98 11.37 -11.56
N ALA A 496 -8.92 12.12 -10.99
CA ALA A 496 -9.73 13.12 -11.67
C ALA A 496 -8.85 14.34 -12.01
N LEU A 497 -7.85 14.12 -12.86
CA LEU A 497 -7.17 15.20 -13.55
C LEU A 497 -8.19 15.78 -14.52
N LEU A 498 -8.57 17.03 -14.24
CA LEU A 498 -9.39 17.94 -15.03
C LEU A 498 -9.74 17.43 -16.43
N SER A 499 -11.05 17.35 -16.66
CA SER A 499 -11.78 17.24 -17.92
C SER A 499 -10.95 17.35 -19.20
N GLU A 500 -11.29 16.46 -20.14
CA GLU A 500 -10.69 16.24 -21.46
C GLU A 500 -10.55 17.49 -22.36
N VAL A 501 -9.75 18.49 -21.99
CA VAL A 501 -9.05 19.42 -22.87
C VAL A 501 -7.68 19.70 -22.25
N SER A 502 -6.72 18.85 -22.62
CA SER A 502 -5.36 19.29 -22.91
C SER A 502 -4.48 19.82 -21.75
N ILE A 503 -4.45 19.19 -20.57
CA ILE A 503 -3.18 19.17 -19.81
C ILE A 503 -2.15 18.38 -20.62
N ARG A 504 -2.55 17.33 -21.33
CA ARG A 504 -1.67 16.62 -22.27
C ARG A 504 -1.23 17.47 -23.46
N THR A 505 -2.08 18.31 -24.08
CA THR A 505 -1.63 19.15 -25.21
C THR A 505 -0.98 20.45 -24.75
N ILE A 506 -1.28 21.00 -23.56
CA ILE A 506 -0.52 22.12 -22.97
C ILE A 506 0.81 21.61 -22.42
N ALA A 507 0.87 20.45 -21.78
CA ALA A 507 2.12 19.83 -21.36
C ALA A 507 2.92 19.33 -22.57
N VAL A 508 2.31 18.78 -23.62
CA VAL A 508 3.03 18.47 -24.87
C VAL A 508 3.47 19.76 -25.56
N PHE A 509 2.69 20.84 -25.56
CA PHE A 509 3.11 22.11 -26.16
C PHE A 509 4.18 22.83 -25.32
N LEU A 510 4.11 22.78 -23.99
CA LEU A 510 5.11 23.33 -23.07
C LEU A 510 6.36 22.45 -23.03
N VAL A 511 6.23 21.13 -23.06
CA VAL A 511 7.37 20.19 -23.18
C VAL A 511 7.97 20.33 -24.56
N VAL A 512 7.22 20.40 -25.65
CA VAL A 512 7.78 20.62 -27.00
C VAL A 512 8.40 22.02 -27.09
N SER A 513 7.79 23.07 -26.55
CA SER A 513 8.36 24.44 -26.54
C SER A 513 9.58 24.56 -25.62
N PHE A 514 9.57 23.93 -24.44
CA PHE A 514 10.70 23.89 -23.52
C PHE A 514 11.82 23.00 -24.06
N THR A 515 11.48 21.85 -24.67
CA THR A 515 12.44 20.97 -25.34
C THR A 515 13.05 21.68 -26.54
N LEU A 516 12.28 22.41 -27.36
CA LEU A 516 12.83 23.25 -28.43
C LEU A 516 13.72 24.39 -27.87
N LEU A 517 13.32 25.07 -26.80
CA LEU A 517 14.13 26.12 -26.15
C LEU A 517 15.43 25.59 -25.54
N VAL A 518 15.43 24.37 -24.97
CA VAL A 518 16.63 23.72 -24.40
C VAL A 518 17.49 23.08 -25.49
N PHE A 519 16.90 22.50 -26.54
CA PHE A 519 17.60 21.87 -27.66
C PHE A 519 18.33 22.89 -28.54
N PHE A 520 17.80 24.11 -28.67
CA PHE A 520 18.44 25.20 -29.43
C PHE A 520 19.39 26.09 -28.62
N LYS A 521 19.48 25.93 -27.28
CA LYS A 521 20.42 26.68 -26.45
C LYS A 521 21.75 25.92 -26.30
N ARG A 522 22.44 25.64 -27.41
CA ARG A 522 23.83 25.16 -27.36
C ARG A 522 24.70 26.26 -26.78
N ARG A 523 25.33 26.00 -25.64
CA ARG A 523 26.41 26.84 -25.09
C ARG A 523 27.53 26.90 -26.13
N LYS A 524 28.04 28.10 -26.40
CA LYS A 524 29.08 28.29 -27.40
C LYS A 524 30.33 27.50 -26.94
N ASN A 525 30.83 26.63 -27.82
CA ASN A 525 32.11 25.91 -27.75
C ASN A 525 32.25 24.68 -26.80
N LEU A 526 31.18 23.89 -26.60
CA LEU A 526 31.30 22.56 -25.95
C LEU A 526 32.01 21.52 -26.84
N PRO A 527 32.58 20.43 -26.27
CA PRO A 527 33.12 19.30 -27.03
C PRO A 527 32.12 18.74 -28.07
N PRO A 528 32.63 18.14 -29.17
CA PRO A 528 31.78 17.57 -30.21
C PRO A 528 30.81 16.55 -29.61
N SER A 529 29.64 16.35 -30.22
CA SER A 529 28.63 15.41 -29.71
C SER A 529 28.13 14.49 -30.81
N PRO A 530 27.92 13.19 -30.53
CA PRO A 530 27.37 12.27 -31.50
C PRO A 530 26.04 12.73 -32.09
N SER A 531 25.85 12.46 -33.39
CA SER A 531 24.56 12.71 -34.05
C SER A 531 23.52 11.68 -33.60
N GLY A 532 22.26 12.10 -33.39
CA GLY A 532 21.15 11.18 -33.08
C GLY A 532 20.71 11.18 -31.62
N SER A 533 21.02 12.22 -30.83
CA SER A 533 20.48 12.38 -29.49
C SER A 533 18.95 12.49 -29.51
N TRP A 534 18.26 11.64 -28.77
CA TRP A 534 16.81 11.73 -28.62
C TRP A 534 16.46 12.90 -27.69
N PRO A 535 15.34 13.63 -27.92
CA PRO A 535 15.06 14.88 -27.21
C PRO A 535 15.00 14.78 -25.68
N VAL A 536 14.54 13.65 -25.14
CA VAL A 536 14.35 13.44 -23.69
C VAL A 536 15.35 12.44 -23.10
N VAL A 537 15.62 11.33 -23.80
CA VAL A 537 16.52 10.26 -23.33
C VAL A 537 17.97 10.43 -23.78
N GLY A 538 18.30 11.47 -24.55
CA GLY A 538 19.64 11.70 -25.04
C GLY A 538 20.16 10.51 -25.84
N HIS A 539 21.36 10.03 -25.50
CA HIS A 539 22.05 8.93 -26.17
C HIS A 539 21.91 7.58 -25.45
N LEU A 540 21.10 7.48 -24.39
CA LEU A 540 21.00 6.26 -23.58
C LEU A 540 20.65 5.01 -24.38
N LEU A 541 19.69 5.13 -25.32
CA LEU A 541 19.29 4.01 -26.18
C LEU A 541 20.42 3.57 -27.13
N SER A 542 21.34 4.47 -27.47
CA SER A 542 22.48 4.20 -28.35
C SER A 542 23.66 3.55 -27.63
N LEU A 543 23.78 3.70 -26.30
CA LEU A 543 24.89 3.17 -25.50
C LEU A 543 24.81 1.64 -25.29
N GLY A 544 23.61 1.05 -25.36
CA GLY A 544 23.41 -0.40 -25.22
C GLY A 544 23.81 -0.97 -23.85
N ARG A 545 24.04 -2.30 -23.79
CA ARG A 545 24.38 -3.01 -22.53
C ARG A 545 25.83 -2.81 -22.07
N ALA A 546 26.72 -2.38 -22.96
CA ALA A 546 28.16 -2.19 -22.69
C ALA A 546 28.59 -0.75 -23.05
N PRO A 547 28.20 0.25 -22.23
CA PRO A 547 28.37 1.67 -22.58
C PRO A 547 29.84 2.06 -22.82
N HIS A 548 30.79 1.50 -22.06
CA HIS A 548 32.22 1.75 -22.25
C HIS A 548 32.73 1.39 -23.64
N LEU A 549 32.22 0.31 -24.26
CA LEU A 549 32.61 -0.08 -25.61
C LEU A 549 32.07 0.91 -26.65
N LYS A 550 30.81 1.31 -26.51
CA LYS A 550 30.20 2.28 -27.43
C LYS A 550 30.86 3.65 -27.34
N LEU A 551 31.22 4.06 -26.12
CA LEU A 551 31.97 5.29 -25.90
C LEU A 551 33.39 5.21 -26.52
N THR A 552 34.06 4.06 -26.45
CA THR A 552 35.33 3.85 -27.15
C THR A 552 35.16 3.83 -28.68
N GLU A 553 34.06 3.30 -29.20
CA GLU A 553 33.74 3.34 -30.63
C GLU A 553 33.61 4.78 -31.12
N TRP A 554 32.87 5.61 -30.39
CA TRP A 554 32.68 7.03 -30.71
C TRP A 554 33.95 7.87 -30.63
N ARG A 555 34.95 7.46 -29.82
CA ARG A 555 36.28 8.07 -29.83
C ARG A 555 36.87 8.16 -31.24
N LYS A 556 36.65 7.14 -32.08
CA LYS A 556 37.17 7.11 -33.46
C LYS A 556 36.60 8.22 -34.35
N GLN A 557 35.40 8.70 -34.04
CA GLN A 557 34.69 9.70 -34.83
C GLN A 557 34.78 11.11 -34.24
N TYR A 558 34.79 11.23 -32.91
CA TYR A 558 34.70 12.52 -32.21
C TYR A 558 35.97 12.91 -31.44
N GLY A 559 37.00 12.05 -31.45
CA GLY A 559 38.27 12.27 -30.75
C GLY A 559 38.23 11.85 -29.29
N ASP A 560 39.28 12.21 -28.55
CA ASP A 560 39.49 11.80 -27.15
C ASP A 560 38.51 12.46 -26.16
N VAL A 561 37.91 13.61 -26.52
CA VAL A 561 37.00 14.38 -25.67
C VAL A 561 35.76 14.75 -26.45
N TYR A 562 34.60 14.28 -26.00
CA TYR A 562 33.33 14.59 -26.63
C TYR A 562 32.18 14.55 -25.61
N THR A 563 31.06 15.18 -25.94
CA THR A 563 29.90 15.30 -25.07
C THR A 563 28.81 14.30 -25.46
N VAL A 564 28.30 13.56 -24.47
CA VAL A 564 27.16 12.66 -24.59
C VAL A 564 26.05 13.17 -23.71
N ARG A 565 24.87 13.38 -24.30
CA ARG A 565 23.67 13.69 -23.54
C ARG A 565 23.11 12.44 -22.84
N MET A 566 23.02 12.46 -21.52
CA MET A 566 22.35 11.43 -20.70
C MET A 566 21.09 12.05 -20.08
N GLY A 567 19.92 11.72 -20.63
CA GLY A 567 18.68 12.41 -20.26
C GLY A 567 18.68 13.85 -20.75
N MET A 568 18.55 14.80 -19.82
CA MET A 568 18.61 16.24 -20.10
C MET A 568 19.98 16.88 -19.80
N GLU A 569 20.95 16.10 -19.30
CA GLU A 569 22.27 16.61 -18.92
C GLU A 569 23.33 16.25 -19.96
N ASP A 570 24.27 17.18 -20.19
CA ASP A 570 25.42 16.99 -21.06
C ASP A 570 26.59 16.44 -20.22
N VAL A 571 27.06 15.24 -20.56
CA VAL A 571 28.17 14.56 -19.89
C VAL A 571 29.39 14.57 -20.80
N VAL A 572 30.52 15.09 -20.33
CA VAL A 572 31.79 15.06 -21.07
C VAL A 572 32.46 13.71 -20.86
N VAL A 573 32.76 13.00 -21.93
CA VAL A 573 33.44 11.70 -21.88
C VAL A 573 34.91 11.89 -22.23
N LEU A 574 35.78 11.38 -21.36
CA LEU A 574 37.23 11.39 -21.57
C LEU A 574 37.68 9.99 -21.99
N ASN A 575 38.29 9.88 -23.17
CA ASN A 575 38.81 8.64 -23.71
C ASN A 575 40.32 8.74 -23.99
N GLY A 576 41.01 7.61 -23.86
CA GLY A 576 42.44 7.50 -24.05
C GLY A 576 43.24 7.98 -22.84
N TYR A 577 44.44 7.42 -22.70
CA TYR A 577 45.32 7.70 -21.57
C TYR A 577 45.62 9.20 -21.39
N ARG A 578 46.01 9.88 -22.48
CA ARG A 578 46.47 11.27 -22.45
C ARG A 578 45.39 12.22 -21.93
N ALA A 579 44.16 12.13 -22.44
CA ALA A 579 43.07 13.02 -22.03
C ALA A 579 42.62 12.75 -20.57
N ILE A 580 42.60 11.49 -20.14
CA ILE A 580 42.23 11.12 -18.77
C ILE A 580 43.30 11.61 -17.79
N LYS A 581 44.59 11.40 -18.09
CA LYS A 581 45.70 11.89 -17.27
C LYS A 581 45.69 13.41 -17.17
N GLU A 582 45.60 14.10 -18.29
CA GLU A 582 45.61 15.56 -18.35
C GLU A 582 44.48 16.14 -17.50
N ALA A 583 43.25 15.63 -17.65
CA ALA A 583 42.10 16.11 -16.87
C ALA A 583 42.23 15.83 -15.36
N LEU A 584 42.62 14.61 -14.97
CA LEU A 584 42.58 14.17 -13.56
C LEU A 584 43.87 14.50 -12.77
N VAL A 585 44.99 14.73 -13.46
CA VAL A 585 46.29 15.03 -12.85
C VAL A 585 46.64 16.50 -13.03
N ASP A 586 46.71 16.95 -14.29
CA ASP A 586 47.20 18.31 -14.61
C ASP A 586 46.13 19.38 -14.32
N TYR A 587 44.86 19.05 -14.53
CA TYR A 587 43.69 19.90 -14.24
C TYR A 587 42.91 19.44 -13.00
N LYS A 588 43.58 18.81 -12.03
CA LYS A 588 42.93 18.21 -10.85
C LYS A 588 41.98 19.17 -10.12
N ASP A 589 42.33 20.45 -9.96
CA ASP A 589 41.49 21.41 -9.23
C ASP A 589 40.16 21.67 -9.97
N ALA A 590 40.21 21.68 -11.30
CA ALA A 590 39.04 21.84 -12.15
C ALA A 590 38.17 20.57 -12.18
N PHE A 591 38.73 19.35 -12.20
CA PHE A 591 37.98 18.09 -12.41
C PHE A 591 37.76 17.23 -11.16
N SER A 592 38.15 17.68 -9.95
CA SER A 592 38.07 16.85 -8.74
C SER A 592 36.69 16.72 -8.11
N SER A 593 35.68 17.49 -8.53
CA SER A 593 34.35 17.46 -7.92
C SER A 593 33.58 16.17 -8.19
N ARG A 594 32.39 16.05 -7.58
CA ARG A 594 31.45 14.94 -7.79
C ARG A 594 30.10 15.49 -8.27
N PRO A 595 29.49 14.86 -9.29
CA PRO A 595 28.20 15.30 -9.81
C PRO A 595 27.06 14.90 -8.87
N ASN A 596 25.95 15.64 -8.91
CA ASN A 596 24.75 15.32 -8.12
C ASN A 596 23.92 14.23 -8.79
N VAL A 597 24.43 13.00 -8.76
CA VAL A 597 23.75 11.84 -9.34
C VAL A 597 22.93 11.14 -8.25
N TYR A 598 21.60 11.18 -8.38
CA TYR A 598 20.67 10.73 -7.33
C TYR A 598 20.97 9.31 -6.80
N MET A 599 21.12 8.32 -7.68
CA MET A 599 21.36 6.93 -7.27
C MET A 599 22.71 6.73 -6.57
N LEU A 600 23.75 7.46 -7.03
CA LEU A 600 25.07 7.42 -6.40
C LEU A 600 25.04 8.11 -5.04
N ASN A 601 24.36 9.25 -4.94
CA ASN A 601 24.16 9.95 -3.68
C ASN A 601 23.36 9.14 -2.67
N LEU A 602 22.34 8.40 -3.13
CA LEU A 602 21.54 7.55 -2.25
C LEU A 602 22.39 6.49 -1.55
N VAL A 603 23.28 5.80 -2.27
CA VAL A 603 24.14 4.75 -1.69
C VAL A 603 25.31 5.29 -0.87
N SER A 604 25.65 6.57 -1.02
CA SER A 604 26.72 7.24 -0.28
C SER A 604 26.24 8.22 0.79
N GLY A 605 24.94 8.21 1.11
CA GLY A 605 24.35 9.06 2.14
C GLY A 605 24.31 10.56 1.80
N PHE A 606 24.16 10.93 0.53
CA PHE A 606 24.07 12.31 0.03
C PHE A 606 25.26 13.20 0.46
N GLY A 607 26.49 12.67 0.29
CA GLY A 607 27.73 13.38 0.64
C GLY A 607 28.18 13.22 2.09
N LYS A 608 27.50 12.39 2.88
CA LYS A 608 27.90 12.05 4.26
C LYS A 608 29.12 11.13 4.32
N GLY A 609 29.32 10.26 3.32
CA GLY A 609 30.51 9.39 3.19
C GLY A 609 31.79 10.11 2.73
N ILE A 610 32.72 9.36 2.12
CA ILE A 610 34.01 9.90 1.59
C ILE A 610 34.06 9.88 0.05
N GLY A 611 33.67 8.77 -0.59
CA GLY A 611 33.97 8.52 -2.01
C GLY A 611 33.23 9.40 -3.04
N LEU A 612 32.01 9.82 -2.71
CA LEU A 612 31.13 10.61 -3.59
C LEU A 612 30.82 12.01 -3.04
N THR A 613 31.57 12.43 -2.02
CA THR A 613 31.43 13.75 -1.40
C THR A 613 32.01 14.82 -2.32
N LYS A 614 31.35 15.98 -2.37
CA LYS A 614 31.80 17.12 -3.18
C LYS A 614 33.20 17.54 -2.74
N PHE A 615 34.02 18.00 -3.68
CA PHE A 615 35.37 18.46 -3.38
C PHE A 615 35.34 19.81 -2.64
N ASP A 616 35.33 19.75 -1.31
CA ASP A 616 35.34 20.90 -0.40
C ASP A 616 36.25 20.62 0.83
N HIS A 617 36.21 21.51 1.83
CA HIS A 617 36.96 21.35 3.09
C HIS A 617 36.59 20.03 3.80
N VAL A 618 35.30 19.67 3.82
CA VAL A 618 34.81 18.45 4.51
C VAL A 618 35.37 17.20 3.87
N TYR A 619 35.42 17.15 2.53
CA TYR A 619 36.07 16.04 1.82
C TYR A 619 37.57 15.94 2.14
N LYS A 620 38.29 17.07 2.15
CA LYS A 620 39.74 17.08 2.42
C LYS A 620 40.05 16.54 3.82
N GLU A 621 39.32 16.97 4.84
CA GLU A 621 39.52 16.49 6.21
C GLU A 621 39.12 15.02 6.38
N LYS A 622 37.95 14.60 5.88
CA LYS A 622 37.53 13.18 5.92
C LYS A 622 38.55 12.27 5.21
N ARG A 623 39.06 12.69 4.05
CA ARG A 623 40.05 11.92 3.28
C ARG A 623 41.41 11.86 4.00
N LYS A 624 41.88 12.99 4.55
CA LYS A 624 43.13 13.06 5.31
C LYS A 624 43.08 12.16 6.54
N PHE A 625 41.98 12.20 7.29
CA PHE A 625 41.72 11.31 8.41
C PHE A 625 41.72 9.84 7.97
N ALA A 626 40.89 9.48 6.99
CA ALA A 626 40.75 8.09 6.55
C ALA A 626 42.08 7.50 6.06
N TYR A 627 42.87 8.28 5.32
CA TYR A 627 44.20 7.87 4.88
C TYR A 627 45.16 7.65 6.06
N SER A 628 45.17 8.56 7.03
CA SER A 628 45.97 8.43 8.26
C SER A 628 45.57 7.20 9.07
N ALA A 629 44.26 6.99 9.27
CA ALA A 629 43.70 5.89 10.02
C ALA A 629 43.99 4.53 9.35
N LEU A 630 43.75 4.40 8.05
CA LEU A 630 44.07 3.18 7.29
C LEU A 630 45.57 2.87 7.33
N ARG A 631 46.43 3.90 7.23
CA ARG A 631 47.89 3.75 7.35
C ARG A 631 48.31 3.26 8.75
N ASN A 632 47.65 3.73 9.80
CA ASN A 632 47.93 3.33 11.19
C ASN A 632 47.46 1.89 11.46
N LEU A 633 46.36 1.45 10.86
CA LEU A 633 45.79 0.10 11.00
C LEU A 633 46.44 -0.96 10.09
N GLY A 634 47.65 -0.71 9.62
CA GLY A 634 48.45 -1.74 8.93
C GLY A 634 48.34 -1.77 7.39
N MET A 635 47.84 -0.72 6.73
CA MET A 635 47.99 -0.58 5.27
C MET A 635 49.42 -0.19 4.81
N ARG A 636 50.38 -0.09 5.74
CA ARG A 636 51.80 0.12 5.43
C ARG A 636 52.45 -1.22 5.08
N MET A 637 53.25 -1.27 4.00
CA MET A 637 54.12 -2.43 3.76
C MET A 637 55.24 -2.48 4.82
N GLY A 638 55.26 -3.51 5.66
CA GLY A 638 56.24 -3.72 6.75
C GLY A 638 55.64 -4.38 8.01
N PRO A 639 56.43 -4.56 9.09
CA PRO A 639 55.98 -5.24 10.31
C PRO A 639 54.79 -4.52 10.97
N GLY A 640 53.71 -5.26 11.28
CA GLY A 640 52.42 -4.71 11.75
C GLY A 640 51.39 -4.44 10.64
N SER A 641 51.61 -4.99 9.44
CA SER A 641 50.72 -4.89 8.29
C SER A 641 49.47 -5.78 8.43
N MET A 642 48.40 -5.44 7.69
CA MET A 642 47.21 -6.27 7.50
C MET A 642 47.50 -7.62 6.81
N GLU A 643 48.74 -7.83 6.41
CA GLU A 643 49.25 -9.03 5.74
C GLU A 643 48.94 -10.30 6.51
N GLU A 644 49.05 -10.31 7.84
CA GLU A 644 48.75 -11.51 8.63
C GLU A 644 47.26 -11.88 8.54
N ASN A 645 46.38 -10.89 8.65
CA ASN A 645 44.94 -11.10 8.52
C ASN A 645 44.58 -11.58 7.11
N ILE A 646 45.20 -11.01 6.08
CA ILE A 646 45.01 -11.42 4.67
C ILE A 646 45.52 -12.85 4.47
N ARG A 647 46.67 -13.19 5.05
CA ARG A 647 47.27 -14.52 4.95
C ARG A 647 46.40 -15.57 5.63
N GLU A 648 45.91 -15.26 6.82
CA GLU A 648 44.98 -16.15 7.53
C GLU A 648 43.69 -16.34 6.73
N GLU A 649 43.10 -15.28 6.18
CA GLU A 649 41.91 -15.44 5.33
C GLU A 649 42.18 -16.22 4.05
N ALA A 650 43.35 -16.07 3.43
CA ALA A 650 43.75 -16.87 2.27
C ALA A 650 43.87 -18.36 2.63
N ARG A 651 44.45 -18.70 3.78
CA ARG A 651 44.49 -20.10 4.29
C ARG A 651 43.09 -20.65 4.49
N GLN A 652 42.23 -19.89 5.16
CA GLN A 652 40.86 -20.30 5.48
C GLN A 652 40.02 -20.50 4.22
N LEU A 653 40.17 -19.63 3.22
CA LEU A 653 39.55 -19.80 1.91
C LEU A 653 40.01 -21.11 1.23
N CYS A 654 41.32 -21.35 1.18
CA CYS A 654 41.88 -22.58 0.60
C CYS A 654 41.40 -23.84 1.34
N LEU A 655 41.36 -23.82 2.67
CA LEU A 655 40.83 -24.92 3.49
C LEU A 655 39.36 -25.17 3.17
N LYS A 656 38.53 -24.13 3.18
CA LYS A 656 37.09 -24.24 2.86
C LYS A 656 36.85 -24.76 1.45
N MET A 657 37.70 -24.39 0.49
CA MET A 657 37.65 -24.92 -0.87
C MET A 657 38.09 -26.40 -0.94
N SER A 658 39.06 -26.82 -0.13
CA SER A 658 39.55 -28.21 -0.10
C SER A 658 38.61 -29.20 0.58
N GLU A 659 37.89 -28.77 1.63
CA GLU A 659 36.85 -29.56 2.32
C GLU A 659 35.68 -29.95 1.40
N GLN A 660 35.51 -29.21 0.30
CA GLN A 660 34.37 -29.33 -0.60
C GLN A 660 34.50 -30.46 -1.63
N GLY A 661 35.68 -31.10 -1.76
CA GLY A 661 35.97 -32.30 -2.55
C GLY A 661 36.04 -32.10 -4.08
N ASP A 662 36.81 -32.95 -4.77
CA ASP A 662 37.23 -32.77 -6.20
C ASP A 662 36.14 -33.03 -7.27
N ALA A 663 34.94 -33.51 -6.91
CA ALA A 663 34.09 -34.22 -7.87
C ALA A 663 32.96 -33.42 -8.56
N GLN A 664 32.73 -32.13 -8.24
CA GLN A 664 31.65 -31.34 -8.88
C GLN A 664 32.04 -29.88 -9.16
N ALA A 665 31.61 -29.36 -10.32
CA ALA A 665 31.71 -27.94 -10.65
C ALA A 665 30.86 -27.10 -9.68
N ARG A 666 31.45 -26.07 -9.09
CA ARG A 666 30.80 -25.21 -8.09
C ARG A 666 31.11 -23.74 -8.30
N ASP A 667 30.19 -22.88 -7.88
CA ASP A 667 30.38 -21.44 -7.85
C ASP A 667 31.16 -21.05 -6.58
N ILE A 668 32.30 -20.39 -6.76
CA ILE A 668 33.19 -19.94 -5.68
C ILE A 668 32.94 -18.47 -5.29
N ALA A 669 31.97 -17.80 -5.92
CA ALA A 669 31.69 -16.38 -5.72
C ALA A 669 31.39 -16.03 -4.26
N ASP A 670 30.58 -16.85 -3.58
CA ASP A 670 30.20 -16.61 -2.19
C ASP A 670 31.43 -16.73 -1.26
N ASN A 671 32.25 -17.77 -1.43
CA ASN A 671 33.46 -17.97 -0.63
C ASN A 671 34.46 -16.80 -0.79
N LEU A 672 34.66 -16.34 -2.03
CA LEU A 672 35.54 -15.19 -2.31
C LEU A 672 34.99 -13.90 -1.70
N THR A 673 33.67 -13.69 -1.75
CA THR A 673 33.04 -12.49 -1.19
C THR A 673 33.16 -12.49 0.35
N VAL A 674 32.92 -13.63 1.00
CA VAL A 674 33.07 -13.78 2.46
C VAL A 674 34.53 -13.59 2.90
N SER A 675 35.49 -14.17 2.17
CA SER A 675 36.93 -14.01 2.43
C SER A 675 37.35 -12.53 2.43
N VAL A 676 37.01 -11.81 1.36
CA VAL A 676 37.32 -10.37 1.26
C VAL A 676 36.56 -9.57 2.32
N ALA A 677 35.30 -9.91 2.58
CA ALA A 677 34.51 -9.23 3.61
C ALA A 677 35.13 -9.39 5.00
N ASN A 678 35.67 -10.55 5.34
CA ASN A 678 36.38 -10.76 6.60
C ASN A 678 37.65 -9.92 6.72
N ILE A 679 38.41 -9.72 5.64
CA ILE A 679 39.58 -8.83 5.64
C ILE A 679 39.15 -7.39 5.99
N ILE A 680 38.08 -6.90 5.35
CA ILE A 680 37.54 -5.57 5.62
C ILE A 680 36.94 -5.49 7.04
N CYS A 681 36.20 -6.50 7.49
CA CYS A 681 35.65 -6.56 8.85
C CYS A 681 36.76 -6.57 9.92
N SER A 682 37.87 -7.24 9.67
CA SER A 682 39.01 -7.28 10.60
C SER A 682 39.66 -5.90 10.74
N MET A 683 39.70 -5.12 9.66
CA MET A 683 40.19 -3.74 9.67
C MET A 683 39.20 -2.76 10.30
N VAL A 684 37.91 -2.91 9.99
CA VAL A 684 36.89 -1.91 10.27
C VAL A 684 36.16 -2.16 11.58
N PHE A 685 35.91 -3.42 11.92
CA PHE A 685 35.16 -3.86 13.11
C PHE A 685 36.02 -4.64 14.12
N GLY A 686 37.32 -4.82 13.85
CA GLY A 686 38.20 -5.65 14.68
C GLY A 686 37.76 -7.12 14.78
N LYS A 687 36.93 -7.61 13.85
CA LYS A 687 36.25 -8.91 13.96
C LYS A 687 36.27 -9.72 12.66
N ARG A 688 36.50 -11.03 12.80
CA ARG A 688 36.35 -12.05 11.76
C ARG A 688 35.07 -12.85 11.97
N TYR A 689 34.38 -13.21 10.89
CA TYR A 689 33.18 -14.05 10.90
C TYR A 689 33.48 -15.44 10.30
N ASP A 690 32.73 -16.45 10.73
CA ASP A 690 32.82 -17.80 10.18
C ASP A 690 32.21 -17.86 8.77
N TYR A 691 32.73 -18.75 7.90
CA TYR A 691 32.18 -18.96 6.55
C TYR A 691 30.78 -19.57 6.58
N ASP A 692 30.38 -20.21 7.68
CA ASP A 692 29.06 -20.78 7.90
C ASP A 692 28.15 -19.88 8.78
N ASP A 693 28.60 -18.67 9.15
CA ASP A 693 27.76 -17.69 9.85
C ASP A 693 26.62 -17.22 8.94
N VAL A 694 25.43 -17.74 9.23
CA VAL A 694 24.21 -17.51 8.41
C VAL A 694 23.94 -16.02 8.23
N LYS A 695 24.08 -15.20 9.28
CA LYS A 695 23.75 -13.78 9.23
C LYS A 695 24.78 -12.99 8.43
N PHE A 696 26.06 -13.32 8.58
CA PHE A 696 27.12 -12.66 7.85
C PHE A 696 27.10 -13.02 6.36
N VAL A 697 26.91 -14.31 6.04
CA VAL A 697 26.76 -14.76 4.65
C VAL A 697 25.54 -14.10 4.00
N GLU A 698 24.41 -13.99 4.70
CA GLU A 698 23.24 -13.27 4.20
C GLU A 698 23.54 -11.79 3.93
N LEU A 699 24.25 -11.11 4.83
CA LEU A 699 24.71 -9.73 4.63
C LEU A 699 25.55 -9.57 3.36
N THR A 700 26.51 -10.47 3.11
CA THR A 700 27.33 -10.42 1.89
C THR A 700 26.49 -10.64 0.61
N LYS A 701 25.44 -11.48 0.68
CA LYS A 701 24.49 -11.66 -0.42
C LYS A 701 23.64 -10.41 -0.66
N ILE A 702 23.26 -9.69 0.39
CA ILE A 702 22.54 -8.42 0.29
C ILE A 702 23.43 -7.36 -0.39
N VAL A 703 24.72 -7.29 -0.05
CA VAL A 703 25.69 -6.40 -0.72
C VAL A 703 25.78 -6.68 -2.22
N ASN A 704 25.86 -7.96 -2.62
CA ASN A 704 25.87 -8.35 -4.04
C ASN A 704 24.56 -7.97 -4.75
N LYS A 705 23.41 -8.16 -4.10
CA LYS A 705 22.09 -7.76 -4.63
C LYS A 705 21.98 -6.23 -4.78
N LEU A 706 22.54 -5.47 -3.84
CA LEU A 706 22.56 -4.01 -3.88
C LEU A 706 23.26 -3.50 -5.16
N HIS A 707 24.45 -4.03 -5.48
CA HIS A 707 25.16 -3.67 -6.70
C HIS A 707 24.43 -4.10 -7.99
N ALA A 708 23.77 -5.26 -7.98
CA ALA A 708 22.93 -5.68 -9.10
C ALA A 708 21.74 -4.73 -9.33
N GLN A 709 21.09 -4.26 -8.25
CA GLN A 709 19.96 -3.34 -8.33
C GLN A 709 20.37 -1.91 -8.75
N LEU A 710 21.59 -1.48 -8.45
CA LEU A 710 22.12 -0.22 -9.01
C LEU A 710 22.24 -0.25 -10.53
N LYS A 711 22.47 -1.43 -11.13
CA LYS A 711 22.51 -1.60 -12.59
C LYS A 711 21.12 -1.63 -13.24
N SER A 712 20.08 -2.09 -12.55
CA SER A 712 18.70 -2.06 -13.05
C SER A 712 18.03 -0.68 -12.88
N SER A 713 18.54 0.16 -11.97
CA SER A 713 17.98 1.47 -11.63
C SER A 713 18.49 2.65 -12.48
N GLN A 714 19.08 2.39 -13.64
CA GLN A 714 19.75 3.40 -14.50
C GLN A 714 18.81 4.51 -15.00
N LEU A 715 17.51 4.21 -15.18
CA LEU A 715 16.53 5.22 -15.61
C LEU A 715 16.33 6.32 -14.56
N MET A 716 16.45 5.99 -13.27
CA MET A 716 16.30 6.93 -12.16
C MET A 716 17.53 7.83 -11.99
N THR A 717 18.72 7.30 -12.31
CA THR A 717 19.97 8.06 -12.40
C THR A 717 19.84 9.21 -13.41
N VAL A 718 19.11 8.97 -14.49
CA VAL A 718 18.93 9.90 -15.62
C VAL A 718 17.72 10.80 -15.42
N PHE A 719 16.64 10.26 -14.85
CA PHE A 719 15.39 10.96 -14.63
C PHE A 719 14.98 10.86 -13.16
N PRO A 720 15.57 11.68 -12.27
CA PRO A 720 15.26 11.64 -10.85
C PRO A 720 13.78 11.87 -10.53
N PHE A 721 13.05 12.58 -11.39
CA PHE A 721 11.60 12.81 -11.22
C PHE A 721 10.77 11.53 -11.31
N LEU A 722 11.28 10.46 -11.93
CA LEU A 722 10.60 9.15 -11.99
C LEU A 722 10.35 8.59 -10.59
N ARG A 723 11.07 9.06 -9.54
CA ARG A 723 10.79 8.70 -8.13
C ARG A 723 9.41 9.14 -7.64
N PHE A 724 8.85 10.17 -8.26
CA PHE A 724 7.54 10.71 -7.93
C PHE A 724 6.42 10.06 -8.75
N ILE A 725 6.76 9.13 -9.66
CA ILE A 725 5.79 8.39 -10.47
C ILE A 725 5.44 7.08 -9.74
N PRO A 726 4.20 6.92 -9.27
CA PRO A 726 3.75 5.70 -8.60
C PRO A 726 3.92 4.47 -9.51
N GLY A 727 4.41 3.35 -8.96
CA GLY A 727 4.64 2.10 -9.70
C GLY A 727 6.04 1.95 -10.33
N VAL A 728 6.68 3.05 -10.75
CA VAL A 728 8.08 3.06 -11.23
C VAL A 728 9.08 2.87 -10.07
N ASN A 729 8.67 3.19 -8.84
CA ASN A 729 9.51 3.17 -7.64
C ASN A 729 9.64 1.79 -6.95
N SER A 730 9.02 0.73 -7.48
CA SER A 730 9.02 -0.61 -6.86
C SER A 730 10.41 -1.24 -6.77
N THR A 731 11.25 -1.07 -7.80
CA THR A 731 12.65 -1.53 -7.80
C THR A 731 13.51 -0.80 -6.76
N ASN A 732 13.21 0.48 -6.48
CA ASN A 732 13.94 1.24 -5.45
C ASN A 732 13.53 0.82 -4.04
N ARG A 733 12.29 0.38 -3.81
CA ARG A 733 11.88 -0.10 -2.48
C ARG A 733 12.78 -1.24 -2.01
N ILE A 734 13.06 -2.19 -2.90
CA ILE A 734 13.98 -3.30 -2.66
C ILE A 734 15.42 -2.79 -2.43
N LEU A 735 15.87 -1.79 -3.18
CA LEU A 735 17.18 -1.16 -2.95
C LEU A 735 17.26 -0.46 -1.58
N PHE A 736 16.20 0.25 -1.16
CA PHE A 736 16.11 0.88 0.16
C PHE A 736 16.09 -0.15 1.29
N GLU A 737 15.37 -1.27 1.11
CA GLU A 737 15.38 -2.41 2.05
C GLU A 737 16.81 -2.93 2.24
N TYR A 738 17.54 -3.23 1.16
CA TYR A 738 18.94 -3.69 1.24
C TYR A 738 19.90 -2.65 1.85
N LEU A 739 19.77 -1.37 1.49
CA LEU A 739 20.56 -0.31 2.11
C LEU A 739 20.28 -0.21 3.60
N ASN A 740 19.02 -0.30 4.02
CA ASN A 740 18.63 -0.20 5.41
C ASN A 740 19.15 -1.38 6.25
N GLU A 741 19.17 -2.59 5.68
CA GLU A 741 19.75 -3.76 6.35
C GLU A 741 21.26 -3.61 6.58
N VAL A 742 22.03 -3.20 5.56
CA VAL A 742 23.47 -2.91 5.71
C VAL A 742 23.67 -1.77 6.71
N HIS A 743 22.90 -0.68 6.60
CA HIS A 743 23.00 0.48 7.48
C HIS A 743 22.72 0.12 8.94
N THR A 744 21.72 -0.72 9.19
CA THR A 744 21.37 -1.23 10.53
C THR A 744 22.50 -2.07 11.11
N PHE A 745 23.09 -2.98 10.31
CA PHE A 745 24.22 -3.79 10.73
C PHE A 745 25.43 -2.92 11.14
N ILE A 746 25.80 -1.94 10.31
CA ILE A 746 26.92 -1.03 10.60
C ILE A 746 26.66 -0.22 11.88
N ARG A 747 25.43 0.28 12.06
CA ARG A 747 25.05 1.06 13.25
C ARG A 747 25.11 0.21 14.54
N GLN A 748 24.75 -1.07 14.47
CA GLN A 748 24.89 -2.00 15.59
C GLN A 748 26.36 -2.24 15.95
N GLU A 749 27.24 -2.43 14.96
CA GLU A 749 28.67 -2.60 15.23
C GLU A 749 29.28 -1.34 15.84
N ILE A 750 28.96 -0.14 15.33
CA ILE A 750 29.42 1.12 15.92
C ILE A 750 28.96 1.27 17.37
N THR A 751 27.72 0.87 17.68
CA THR A 751 27.18 0.92 19.05
C THR A 751 27.99 0.03 20.00
N LYS A 752 28.33 -1.20 19.60
CA LYS A 752 29.17 -2.11 20.40
C LYS A 752 30.58 -1.57 20.65
N HIS A 753 31.17 -0.91 19.65
CA HIS A 753 32.49 -0.30 19.79
C HIS A 753 32.44 0.83 20.81
N ARG A 754 31.36 1.63 20.81
CA ARG A 754 31.15 2.71 21.79
C ARG A 754 31.10 2.24 23.24
N GLU A 755 30.48 1.09 23.50
CA GLU A 755 30.39 0.50 24.84
C GLU A 755 31.75 0.04 25.39
N THR A 756 32.71 -0.23 24.50
CA THR A 756 34.02 -0.83 24.84
C THR A 756 35.20 0.06 24.45
N LEU A 757 34.93 1.33 24.13
CA LEU A 757 35.92 2.27 23.58
C LEU A 757 37.01 2.60 24.61
N ASP A 758 38.27 2.34 24.25
CA ASP A 758 39.45 2.84 24.95
C ASP A 758 40.16 3.90 24.10
N ASN A 759 39.98 5.16 24.48
CA ASN A 759 40.56 6.31 23.78
C ASN A 759 42.11 6.26 23.68
N LYS A 760 42.78 5.49 24.54
CA LYS A 760 44.25 5.38 24.53
C LYS A 760 44.76 4.28 23.60
N ASN A 761 43.95 3.25 23.34
CA ASN A 761 44.33 2.08 22.56
C ASN A 761 43.21 1.72 21.56
N PRO A 762 43.03 2.52 20.49
CA PRO A 762 42.03 2.23 19.46
C PRO A 762 42.34 0.89 18.79
N ARG A 763 41.33 0.01 18.68
CA ARG A 763 41.49 -1.35 18.14
C ARG A 763 41.41 -1.40 16.62
N ASP A 764 40.55 -0.58 16.03
CA ASP A 764 40.14 -0.64 14.63
C ASP A 764 39.70 0.74 14.10
N PHE A 765 39.18 0.75 12.87
CA PHE A 765 38.78 1.98 12.19
C PHE A 765 37.60 2.71 12.85
N ILE A 766 36.67 1.97 13.46
CA ILE A 766 35.53 2.57 14.18
C ILE A 766 36.03 3.28 15.43
N ASP A 767 36.90 2.64 16.22
CA ASP A 767 37.47 3.27 17.43
C ASP A 767 38.21 4.58 17.09
N LEU A 768 38.97 4.60 15.99
CA LEU A 768 39.64 5.83 15.51
C LEU A 768 38.64 6.92 15.13
N LEU A 769 37.53 6.58 14.46
CA LEU A 769 36.47 7.54 14.12
C LEU A 769 35.73 8.06 15.36
N LEU A 770 35.48 7.20 16.35
CA LEU A 770 34.84 7.57 17.61
C LEU A 770 35.74 8.48 18.45
N ASN A 771 37.06 8.28 18.41
CA ASN A 771 38.02 9.19 19.05
C ASN A 771 38.01 10.57 18.38
N GLU A 772 37.99 10.63 17.06
CA GLU A 772 37.90 11.89 16.30
C GLU A 772 36.58 12.63 16.57
N LEU A 773 35.47 11.90 16.78
CA LEU A 773 34.20 12.52 17.18
C LEU A 773 34.30 13.24 18.54
N GLN A 774 35.17 12.79 19.43
CA GLN A 774 35.33 13.36 20.78
C GLN A 774 36.24 14.60 20.82
N THR A 775 37.10 14.81 19.83
CA THR A 775 38.04 15.95 19.81
C THR A 775 37.34 17.31 19.66
N GLN A 776 36.09 17.33 19.18
CA GLN A 776 35.26 18.53 18.92
C GLN A 776 35.88 19.59 17.98
N GLU A 777 37.06 19.36 17.40
CA GLU A 777 37.73 20.30 16.48
C GLU A 777 37.09 20.31 15.08
N HIS A 778 36.37 19.26 14.70
CA HIS A 778 35.84 19.04 13.35
C HIS A 778 34.35 18.62 13.32
N THR A 779 33.50 19.36 14.05
CA THR A 779 32.06 19.04 14.25
C THR A 779 31.21 19.04 12.98
N ASP A 780 31.64 19.73 11.91
CA ASP A 780 31.00 19.73 10.59
C ASP A 780 31.41 18.53 9.73
N CYS A 781 32.58 17.93 10.01
CA CYS A 781 33.15 16.82 9.24
C CYS A 781 32.78 15.45 9.83
N PHE A 782 32.88 15.29 11.15
CA PHE A 782 32.63 14.03 11.85
C PHE A 782 31.40 14.17 12.75
N THR A 783 30.28 13.61 12.29
CA THR A 783 29.04 13.49 13.05
C THR A 783 28.71 12.01 13.21
N GLU A 784 27.86 11.67 14.18
CA GLU A 784 27.34 10.31 14.38
C GLU A 784 26.87 9.68 13.06
N GLU A 785 26.10 10.45 12.30
CA GLU A 785 25.56 9.99 11.04
C GLU A 785 26.64 9.87 9.95
N ASN A 786 27.60 10.81 9.88
CA ASN A 786 28.71 10.72 8.92
C ASN A 786 29.58 9.48 9.17
N ILE A 787 29.84 9.11 10.44
CA ILE A 787 30.63 7.92 10.79
C ILE A 787 30.00 6.66 10.23
N VAL A 788 28.68 6.49 10.38
CA VAL A 788 27.97 5.32 9.81
C VAL A 788 28.16 5.25 8.28
N TRP A 789 28.00 6.38 7.57
CA TRP A 789 28.17 6.44 6.11
C TRP A 789 29.62 6.27 5.64
N ILE A 790 30.60 6.71 6.42
CA ILE A 790 32.03 6.48 6.16
C ILE A 790 32.36 4.99 6.27
N VAL A 791 31.92 4.34 7.35
CA VAL A 791 32.14 2.92 7.62
C VAL A 791 31.42 2.05 6.57
N GLN A 792 30.15 2.35 6.28
CA GLN A 792 29.39 1.67 5.23
C GLN A 792 30.03 1.84 3.85
N GLY A 793 30.54 3.03 3.53
CA GLY A 793 31.22 3.31 2.27
C GLY A 793 32.50 2.48 2.09
N LEU A 794 33.31 2.33 3.14
CA LEU A 794 34.50 1.48 3.12
C LEU A 794 34.14 -0.01 2.97
N PHE A 795 33.12 -0.46 3.69
CA PHE A 795 32.63 -1.84 3.61
C PHE A 795 32.13 -2.18 2.20
N LEU A 796 31.19 -1.40 1.66
CA LEU A 796 30.61 -1.64 0.33
C LEU A 796 31.65 -1.53 -0.80
N ALA A 797 32.55 -0.54 -0.73
CA ALA A 797 33.56 -0.34 -1.77
C ALA A 797 34.65 -1.43 -1.75
N GLY A 798 35.05 -1.92 -0.57
CA GLY A 798 36.16 -2.87 -0.43
C GLY A 798 35.80 -4.33 -0.74
N VAL A 799 34.57 -4.74 -0.39
CA VAL A 799 34.13 -6.15 -0.48
C VAL A 799 33.98 -6.59 -1.93
N GLU A 800 33.06 -5.96 -2.67
CA GLU A 800 32.65 -6.50 -3.97
C GLU A 800 33.69 -6.23 -5.08
N THR A 801 34.41 -5.11 -5.02
CA THR A 801 35.41 -4.76 -6.05
C THR A 801 36.61 -5.71 -6.04
N THR A 802 37.12 -6.03 -4.85
CA THR A 802 38.25 -6.96 -4.66
C THR A 802 37.83 -8.39 -4.97
N ALA A 803 36.66 -8.84 -4.48
CA ALA A 803 36.14 -10.17 -4.76
C ALA A 803 35.93 -10.39 -6.27
N ASN A 804 35.37 -9.41 -6.99
CA ASN A 804 35.21 -9.49 -8.44
C ASN A 804 36.54 -9.48 -9.20
N SER A 805 37.56 -8.77 -8.70
CA SER A 805 38.90 -8.80 -9.29
C SER A 805 39.54 -10.18 -9.17
N LEU A 806 39.38 -10.84 -8.01
CA LEU A 806 39.84 -12.22 -7.80
C LEU A 806 39.08 -13.22 -8.69
N ARG A 807 37.76 -13.05 -8.86
CA ARG A 807 36.95 -13.87 -9.77
C ARG A 807 37.44 -13.77 -11.22
N TRP A 808 37.75 -12.57 -11.70
CA TRP A 808 38.37 -12.39 -13.01
C TRP A 808 39.72 -13.09 -13.09
N GLY A 809 40.56 -12.95 -12.06
CA GLY A 809 41.86 -13.61 -12.01
C GLY A 809 41.75 -15.13 -12.16
N LEU A 810 40.91 -15.77 -11.34
CA LEU A 810 40.69 -17.21 -11.41
C LEU A 810 40.08 -17.65 -12.74
N LEU A 811 39.14 -16.88 -13.28
CA LEU A 811 38.58 -17.16 -14.60
C LEU A 811 39.65 -17.14 -15.70
N TYR A 812 40.57 -16.18 -15.68
CA TYR A 812 41.68 -16.14 -16.64
C TYR A 812 42.69 -17.26 -16.43
N MET A 813 42.94 -17.69 -15.19
CA MET A 813 43.76 -18.88 -14.95
C MET A 813 43.11 -20.13 -15.57
N VAL A 814 41.80 -20.30 -15.44
CA VAL A 814 41.05 -21.39 -16.08
C VAL A 814 41.06 -21.30 -17.60
N LEU A 815 40.89 -20.10 -18.17
CA LEU A 815 40.86 -19.88 -19.62
C LEU A 815 42.24 -19.91 -20.27
N CYS A 816 43.32 -19.74 -19.50
CA CYS A 816 44.70 -19.72 -19.98
C CYS A 816 45.59 -20.68 -19.16
N PRO A 817 45.44 -22.02 -19.33
CA PRO A 817 46.15 -23.00 -18.52
C PRO A 817 47.67 -22.89 -18.59
N GLU A 818 48.23 -22.52 -19.75
CA GLU A 818 49.68 -22.30 -19.89
C GLU A 818 50.19 -21.18 -18.98
N GLU A 819 49.40 -20.11 -18.82
CA GLU A 819 49.74 -18.99 -17.95
C GLU A 819 49.57 -19.36 -16.47
N GLN A 820 48.51 -20.12 -16.16
CA GLN A 820 48.31 -20.70 -14.83
C GLN A 820 49.49 -21.59 -14.41
N HIS A 821 49.97 -22.47 -15.29
CA HIS A 821 51.11 -23.35 -15.00
C HIS A 821 52.41 -22.57 -14.75
N LYS A 822 52.63 -21.45 -15.43
CA LYS A 822 53.81 -20.60 -15.19
C LYS A 822 53.73 -19.89 -13.84
N VAL A 823 52.56 -19.39 -13.47
CA VAL A 823 52.33 -18.81 -12.13
C VAL A 823 52.57 -19.86 -11.05
N GLN A 824 52.04 -21.08 -11.23
CA GLN A 824 52.28 -22.20 -10.29
C GLN A 824 53.76 -22.57 -10.22
N ALA A 825 54.45 -22.68 -11.35
CA ALA A 825 55.87 -23.02 -11.38
C ALA A 825 56.75 -21.95 -10.70
N GLU A 826 56.40 -20.66 -10.86
CA GLU A 826 57.09 -19.57 -10.15
C GLU A 826 56.83 -19.64 -8.63
N LEU A 827 55.57 -19.85 -8.22
CA LEU A 827 55.19 -20.01 -6.82
C LEU A 827 55.89 -21.22 -6.19
N ASP A 828 55.90 -22.38 -6.85
CA ASP A 828 56.58 -23.59 -6.38
C ASP A 828 58.10 -23.38 -6.26
N SER A 829 58.71 -22.64 -7.19
CA SER A 829 60.13 -22.33 -7.17
C SER A 829 60.53 -21.40 -6.00
N VAL A 830 59.65 -20.51 -5.57
CA VAL A 830 59.94 -19.53 -4.50
C VAL A 830 59.54 -20.05 -3.12
N LEU A 831 58.42 -20.77 -3.03
CA LEU A 831 57.84 -21.21 -1.75
C LEU A 831 58.31 -22.61 -1.32
N GLY A 832 58.78 -23.44 -2.25
CA GLY A 832 59.27 -24.79 -1.97
C GLY A 832 58.16 -25.80 -1.61
N ALA A 833 58.57 -26.98 -1.12
CA ALA A 833 57.71 -28.15 -0.94
C ALA A 833 56.68 -28.06 0.21
N ASP A 834 56.80 -27.07 1.10
CA ASP A 834 55.91 -26.92 2.26
C ASP A 834 54.64 -26.09 1.95
N HIS A 835 54.51 -25.53 0.74
CA HIS A 835 53.35 -24.74 0.28
C HIS A 835 52.83 -23.69 1.30
N ASP A 836 53.71 -22.93 1.95
CA ASP A 836 53.26 -21.82 2.81
C ASP A 836 52.61 -20.70 1.97
N VAL A 837 51.69 -19.95 2.56
CA VAL A 837 50.99 -18.87 1.87
C VAL A 837 51.96 -17.72 1.56
N PRO A 838 51.96 -17.16 0.33
CA PRO A 838 52.86 -16.06 -0.05
C PRO A 838 52.80 -14.88 0.91
N THR A 839 53.95 -14.25 1.16
CA THR A 839 54.08 -13.01 1.94
C THR A 839 54.47 -11.85 1.02
N LEU A 840 54.27 -10.61 1.47
CA LEU A 840 54.72 -9.41 0.76
C LEU A 840 56.24 -9.37 0.60
N ALA A 841 56.99 -10.06 1.47
CA ALA A 841 58.44 -10.23 1.30
C ALA A 841 58.80 -11.08 0.07
N HIS A 842 57.91 -11.99 -0.36
CA HIS A 842 58.07 -12.79 -1.58
C HIS A 842 57.73 -12.02 -2.85
N ARG A 843 57.04 -10.87 -2.76
CA ARG A 843 56.55 -10.13 -3.94
C ARG A 843 57.64 -9.79 -4.95
N SER A 844 58.83 -9.39 -4.50
CA SER A 844 59.95 -9.08 -5.39
C SER A 844 60.56 -10.31 -6.08
N GLN A 845 60.25 -11.51 -5.60
CA GLN A 845 60.70 -12.79 -6.14
C GLN A 845 59.64 -13.46 -7.03
N LEU A 846 58.45 -12.89 -7.12
CA LEU A 846 57.31 -13.40 -7.91
C LEU A 846 56.93 -12.44 -9.06
N PRO A 847 57.89 -12.05 -9.93
CA PRO A 847 57.63 -11.06 -10.97
C PRO A 847 56.57 -11.50 -11.99
N TYR A 848 56.50 -12.79 -12.34
CA TYR A 848 55.51 -13.31 -13.27
C TYR A 848 54.10 -13.30 -12.69
N THR A 849 53.96 -13.66 -11.42
CA THR A 849 52.70 -13.62 -10.68
C THR A 849 52.19 -12.19 -10.55
N GLU A 850 53.07 -11.24 -10.19
CA GLU A 850 52.73 -9.81 -10.13
C GLU A 850 52.31 -9.29 -11.52
N ALA A 851 53.07 -9.60 -12.56
CA ALA A 851 52.75 -9.24 -13.94
C ALA A 851 51.40 -9.82 -14.41
N THR A 852 51.07 -11.03 -13.97
CA THR A 852 49.77 -11.67 -14.22
C THR A 852 48.63 -10.91 -13.55
N ILE A 853 48.81 -10.49 -12.29
CA ILE A 853 47.82 -9.67 -11.56
C ILE A 853 47.62 -8.33 -12.27
N MET A 854 48.71 -7.66 -12.69
CA MET A 854 48.64 -6.40 -13.43
C MET A 854 47.89 -6.56 -14.76
N GLU A 855 48.14 -7.64 -15.50
CA GLU A 855 47.44 -7.93 -16.75
C GLU A 855 45.96 -8.22 -16.55
N ILE A 856 45.58 -8.94 -15.48
CA ILE A 856 44.17 -9.14 -15.10
C ILE A 856 43.49 -7.78 -14.86
N GLN A 857 44.13 -6.90 -14.08
CA GLN A 857 43.59 -5.57 -13.76
C GLN A 857 43.52 -4.65 -14.99
N ARG A 858 44.43 -4.81 -15.96
CA ARG A 858 44.40 -4.07 -17.23
C ARG A 858 43.23 -4.55 -18.10
N ILE A 859 43.22 -5.84 -18.42
CA ILE A 859 42.28 -6.41 -19.40
C ILE A 859 40.85 -6.49 -18.85
N ARG A 860 40.70 -6.55 -17.53
CA ARG A 860 39.42 -6.49 -16.80
C ARG A 860 39.50 -5.48 -15.67
N ALA A 861 39.68 -4.21 -16.05
CA ALA A 861 39.51 -3.10 -15.13
C ALA A 861 38.14 -3.19 -14.44
N ILE A 862 38.15 -3.16 -13.11
CA ILE A 862 36.95 -3.37 -12.29
C ILE A 862 35.87 -2.30 -12.57
N LEU A 863 36.32 -1.10 -12.91
CA LEU A 863 35.49 0.05 -13.31
C LEU A 863 35.91 0.50 -14.72
N PRO A 864 35.40 -0.12 -15.80
CA PRO A 864 35.77 0.26 -17.16
C PRO A 864 35.34 1.69 -17.50
N LEU A 865 34.26 2.17 -16.86
CA LEU A 865 33.96 3.60 -16.68
C LEU A 865 34.32 3.95 -15.25
N ASN A 866 35.19 4.95 -15.05
CA ASN A 866 35.53 5.43 -13.73
C ASN A 866 34.30 6.08 -13.07
N LEU A 867 34.37 6.29 -11.75
CA LEU A 867 33.36 7.06 -11.04
C LEU A 867 33.18 8.45 -11.69
N PRO A 868 31.95 8.95 -11.82
CA PRO A 868 31.71 10.27 -12.40
C PRO A 868 32.39 11.39 -11.61
N HIS A 869 33.07 12.26 -12.33
CA HIS A 869 33.63 13.52 -11.85
C HIS A 869 32.71 14.69 -12.24
N ALA A 870 32.93 15.86 -11.66
CA ALA A 870 32.33 17.09 -12.13
C ALA A 870 33.34 18.24 -12.08
N THR A 871 33.15 19.22 -12.96
CA THR A 871 33.98 20.43 -12.93
C THR A 871 33.63 21.32 -11.74
N ASN A 872 34.63 21.86 -11.04
CA ASN A 872 34.44 22.80 -9.94
C ASN A 872 34.19 24.24 -10.41
N GLU A 873 34.77 24.60 -11.55
CA GLU A 873 34.75 25.95 -12.13
C GLU A 873 34.61 25.86 -13.66
N ASP A 874 34.27 26.99 -14.29
CA ASP A 874 34.31 27.09 -15.75
C ASP A 874 35.76 26.94 -16.21
N THR A 875 36.04 25.95 -17.06
CA THR A 875 37.41 25.62 -17.49
C THR A 875 37.46 25.42 -19.00
N THR A 876 38.58 25.79 -19.63
CA THR A 876 38.84 25.47 -21.04
C THR A 876 39.77 24.26 -21.10
N PHE A 877 39.28 23.16 -21.65
CA PHE A 877 40.02 21.90 -21.75
C PHE A 877 40.09 21.45 -23.21
N ARG A 878 41.32 21.30 -23.73
CA ARG A 878 41.61 20.91 -25.13
C ARG A 878 40.86 21.76 -26.18
N GLY A 879 40.74 23.07 -25.91
CA GLY A 879 40.09 24.03 -26.81
C GLY A 879 38.56 24.12 -26.68
N TYR A 880 37.97 23.36 -25.76
CA TYR A 880 36.53 23.39 -25.47
C TYR A 880 36.25 24.06 -24.13
N ASP A 881 35.15 24.79 -24.05
CA ASP A 881 34.72 25.45 -22.82
C ASP A 881 33.77 24.52 -22.05
N ILE A 882 34.21 24.07 -20.87
CA ILE A 882 33.49 23.15 -20.00
C ILE A 882 33.01 23.93 -18.76
N PRO A 883 31.71 24.22 -18.65
CA PRO A 883 31.15 24.99 -17.53
C PRO A 883 31.30 24.27 -16.18
N ALA A 884 31.28 25.01 -15.09
CA ALA A 884 31.21 24.49 -13.72
C ALA A 884 30.00 23.57 -13.52
N GLY A 885 30.19 22.50 -12.76
CA GLY A 885 29.17 21.48 -12.48
C GLY A 885 28.90 20.51 -13.64
N THR A 886 29.64 20.59 -14.74
CA THR A 886 29.50 19.64 -15.85
C THR A 886 29.99 18.26 -15.43
N GLN A 887 29.18 17.23 -15.65
CA GLN A 887 29.57 15.85 -15.36
C GLN A 887 30.65 15.38 -16.34
N VAL A 888 31.68 14.71 -15.81
CA VAL A 888 32.82 14.19 -16.56
C VAL A 888 32.95 12.69 -16.28
N LEU A 889 33.03 11.90 -17.35
CA LEU A 889 33.06 10.44 -17.27
C LEU A 889 34.34 9.90 -17.93
N PRO A 890 35.36 9.53 -17.13
CA PRO A 890 36.57 8.89 -17.65
C PRO A 890 36.31 7.44 -18.08
N ASN A 891 36.64 7.10 -19.32
CA ASN A 891 36.52 5.74 -19.86
C ASN A 891 37.86 5.00 -19.77
N LEU A 892 38.12 4.36 -18.64
CA LEU A 892 39.39 3.64 -18.39
C LEU A 892 39.60 2.48 -19.37
N TRP A 893 38.52 1.84 -19.84
CA TRP A 893 38.59 0.81 -20.87
C TRP A 893 39.29 1.32 -22.14
N SER A 894 38.98 2.56 -22.56
CA SER A 894 39.59 3.15 -23.75
C SER A 894 41.09 3.42 -23.61
N ALA A 895 41.63 3.51 -22.39
CA ALA A 895 43.05 3.68 -22.11
C ALA A 895 43.76 2.33 -21.95
N ASN A 896 43.17 1.39 -21.20
CA ASN A 896 43.75 0.07 -20.93
C ASN A 896 43.70 -0.88 -22.14
N MET A 897 42.87 -0.57 -23.13
CA MET A 897 42.71 -1.33 -24.38
C MET A 897 43.18 -0.54 -25.61
N ASP A 898 43.91 0.56 -25.41
CA ASP A 898 44.42 1.38 -26.52
C ASP A 898 45.58 0.68 -27.23
N PRO A 899 45.46 0.33 -28.53
CA PRO A 899 46.53 -0.33 -29.28
C PRO A 899 47.82 0.48 -29.39
N GLU A 900 47.77 1.81 -29.19
CA GLU A 900 48.97 2.66 -29.17
C GLU A 900 49.91 2.27 -28.02
N PHE A 901 49.36 1.86 -26.88
CA PHE A 901 50.12 1.51 -25.68
C PHE A 901 50.12 -0.01 -25.40
N TRP A 902 49.16 -0.74 -25.95
CA TRP A 902 48.92 -2.16 -25.68
C TRP A 902 48.76 -2.94 -27.00
N PRO A 903 49.84 -3.44 -27.62
CA PRO A 903 49.77 -4.22 -28.85
C PRO A 903 48.90 -5.47 -28.65
N ASP A 904 47.95 -5.79 -29.53
CA ASP A 904 46.98 -6.88 -29.30
C ASP A 904 46.28 -6.83 -27.93
N PRO A 905 45.56 -5.74 -27.61
CA PRO A 905 45.10 -5.44 -26.26
C PRO A 905 44.11 -6.47 -25.68
N GLU A 906 43.45 -7.24 -26.54
CA GLU A 906 42.49 -8.30 -26.18
C GLU A 906 43.15 -9.63 -25.80
N LYS A 907 44.42 -9.82 -26.17
CA LYS A 907 45.18 -11.01 -25.80
C LYS A 907 45.73 -10.86 -24.39
N PHE A 908 45.37 -11.80 -23.53
CA PHE A 908 45.94 -11.93 -22.18
C PHE A 908 47.43 -12.29 -22.29
N ASP A 909 48.29 -11.37 -21.87
CA ASP A 909 49.74 -11.57 -21.91
C ASP A 909 50.45 -10.90 -20.73
N PRO A 910 50.74 -11.64 -19.65
CA PRO A 910 51.47 -11.11 -18.49
C PRO A 910 52.84 -10.51 -18.84
N ARG A 911 53.50 -10.97 -19.91
CA ARG A 911 54.86 -10.53 -20.26
C ARG A 911 54.95 -9.04 -20.62
N ARG A 912 53.81 -8.38 -20.87
CA ARG A 912 53.73 -6.93 -21.12
C ARG A 912 54.27 -6.10 -19.95
N PHE A 913 54.18 -6.64 -18.74
CA PHE A 913 54.64 -6.00 -17.52
C PHE A 913 56.04 -6.47 -17.11
N LEU A 914 56.76 -7.21 -17.96
CA LEU A 914 58.12 -7.68 -17.70
C LEU A 914 59.11 -6.97 -18.62
N ASP A 915 60.25 -6.53 -18.06
CA ASP A 915 61.38 -6.04 -18.85
C ASP A 915 62.21 -7.21 -19.43
N SER A 916 63.29 -6.87 -20.15
CA SER A 916 64.18 -7.87 -20.75
C SER A 916 64.87 -8.78 -19.73
N ASP A 917 64.95 -8.35 -18.46
CA ASP A 917 65.55 -9.09 -17.35
C ASP A 917 64.50 -9.89 -16.55
N GLY A 918 63.24 -9.87 -16.99
CA GLY A 918 62.14 -10.56 -16.31
C GLY A 918 61.65 -9.87 -15.03
N LYS A 919 61.96 -8.57 -14.84
CA LYS A 919 61.48 -7.78 -13.70
C LYS A 919 60.22 -7.00 -14.04
N VAL A 920 59.40 -6.74 -13.02
CA VAL A 920 58.13 -6.02 -13.19
C VAL A 920 58.36 -4.55 -13.54
N VAL A 921 57.75 -4.11 -14.64
CA VAL A 921 57.72 -2.72 -15.09
C VAL A 921 56.65 -1.98 -14.29
N THR A 922 57.06 -1.32 -13.21
CA THR A 922 56.15 -0.64 -12.27
C THR A 922 55.62 0.72 -12.75
N ARG A 923 56.21 1.31 -13.81
CA ARG A 923 55.83 2.62 -14.37
C ARG A 923 55.41 2.52 -15.82
N GLN A 924 54.38 1.73 -16.08
CA GLN A 924 53.68 1.79 -17.35
C GLN A 924 52.65 2.91 -17.29
N GLU A 925 52.99 4.07 -17.85
CA GLU A 925 52.19 5.29 -17.74
C GLU A 925 50.72 5.09 -18.13
N SER A 926 50.44 4.27 -19.15
CA SER A 926 49.11 3.97 -19.67
C SER A 926 48.30 2.95 -18.86
N PHE A 927 48.86 2.38 -17.78
CA PHE A 927 48.17 1.40 -16.93
C PHE A 927 47.31 2.12 -15.88
N LEU A 928 45.99 2.12 -16.10
CA LEU A 928 45.01 2.79 -15.24
C LEU A 928 43.96 1.79 -14.73
N PRO A 929 44.31 0.89 -13.79
CA PRO A 929 43.37 -0.13 -13.30
C PRO A 929 42.22 0.43 -12.47
N PHE A 930 42.43 1.58 -11.81
CA PHE A 930 41.45 2.20 -10.90
C PHE A 930 41.17 3.68 -11.21
N SER A 931 42.18 4.51 -11.49
CA SER A 931 42.05 5.92 -11.90
C SER A 931 43.40 6.51 -12.34
N ALA A 932 43.40 7.74 -12.88
CA ALA A 932 44.59 8.59 -12.99
C ALA A 932 44.58 9.65 -11.86
N GLY A 933 45.75 9.94 -11.27
CA GLY A 933 45.90 10.85 -10.12
C GLY A 933 47.02 10.39 -9.18
N GLU A 934 47.88 11.32 -8.72
CA GLU A 934 48.75 11.05 -7.56
C GLU A 934 47.92 11.11 -6.27
N PHE A 935 48.18 10.17 -5.35
CA PHE A 935 47.42 9.99 -4.11
C PHE A 935 47.61 11.08 -3.07
#